data_AF-Q811G0-F1
#
_entry.id   AF-Q811G0-F1
#
_cell.length_a   1.000
_cell.length_b   1.000
_cell.length_c   1.000
_cell.angle_alpha   90.00
_cell.angle_beta   90.00
_cell.angle_gamma   90.00
#
_symmetry.space_group_name_H-M   'P 1'
#
loop_
_entity.id
_entity.type
_entity.pdbx_description
1 polymer ?
#
loop_
_entity_poly.entity_id
_entity_poly.type
_entity_poly.pdbx_seq_one_letter_code
_entity_poly.pdbx_strand_id
1 'polypeptide(L)'
;MSLFKARDWWSTVLGEKEEFDQGCLCLADVDNSGNGHDKIIVGSFMGYLRIFSPHSVKAGGGPQAEDLLLEVHLRDPVLQVEVGKFVSGTEMLHLAVLHSRKLCVYSVSGTLGNVEHGNQYQIKLMYEHHLQRTACNMTYGPFGGVKGRDLICIQSLDGMLMVFEQESYAFGRFLPGFLLPGPLAYSPRTDSFITVSSCRQVESYKYQVLAFATDADKKQEMEQQKLGSGKRLVVDWTLNIGEQALDICIFPLNQSASSVFVLGERNFFCLKDNGQIRFMKKLGYNPSCFLPYCSVSEGTINTLIGNHNHMLHIYQDVTLKWATQLPHVPVAVRVGCFHDLKGVIVTLSDDGHLQCSYLGTDPSLFQAPKVESRELNYDELDVELKELQKIIKDVKLQGVWPLTEQEDDLKVSASVSSTLDSVSQATNVEPGADSVPSITVKITLQNRVVLQKVKLSIYVQPPLQLTCDQFTFDFTVPDMTSSVAFSVYLKRNYTPSELEGNAVVSYSRPTDRNPDGIPRVVQCKFRLPLKLICLPGQPSKTASHKLTIDTNKSPVSLLGLFPDFANPSDDDQVNVMGFRLLGGARVTLLASRTSQRYRIQSEQFEDLWLITNELILRLQEHFEKQGTKDFSCSFSGCVPLQEYFELIDHHFELRINGKKLEELLSERAVQFRAIQRRLLTRFRDKTPAPLQHLDTLLDGTYKQVIALADAIEENQDRLLQSFSGLKSATHLLILLIRLWQRLSADQTAILEAAFLPLQEDTQELGWEETVDAAIAYLLKTCLSKSSKEQALNLSSQLNIPKDTSRLKKHITLLCDRLAKGGRLCVSTDAAAPQAMVVPGGCTPIPESDLEERSLDDSTELFTNHKHLMTEPPMPEVSARQGVLE
;
A
#
# COMPACT_ATOMS: atom_id res chain seq x y z
N MET A 1 19.15 19.14 -9.54
CA MET A 1 19.39 19.34 -10.99
C MET A 1 20.17 20.64 -11.16
N SER A 2 21.24 20.66 -11.96
CA SER A 2 21.99 21.91 -12.20
C SER A 2 21.13 22.91 -12.98
N LEU A 3 21.23 24.19 -12.63
CA LEU A 3 20.66 25.29 -13.40
C LEU A 3 21.41 25.52 -14.73
N PHE A 4 22.62 24.97 -14.86
CA PHE A 4 23.53 25.19 -15.98
C PHE A 4 23.48 24.03 -16.98
N LYS A 5 23.55 24.37 -18.27
CA LYS A 5 23.52 23.42 -19.39
C LYS A 5 24.77 23.58 -20.25
N ALA A 6 25.25 22.47 -20.81
CA ALA A 6 26.29 22.50 -21.83
C ALA A 6 25.66 23.10 -23.08
N ARG A 7 26.22 24.22 -23.54
CA ARG A 7 25.68 24.93 -24.70
C ARG A 7 26.33 24.38 -25.95
N ASP A 8 25.47 24.11 -26.92
CA ASP A 8 25.88 23.55 -28.18
C ASP A 8 26.72 24.56 -28.98
N TRP A 9 27.86 24.11 -29.50
CA TRP A 9 28.70 24.88 -30.42
C TRP A 9 28.65 24.27 -31.82
N TRP A 10 28.75 22.95 -31.90
CA TRP A 10 28.57 22.16 -33.10
C TRP A 10 28.13 20.76 -32.68
N SER A 11 27.15 20.17 -33.38
CA SER A 11 26.68 18.82 -33.09
C SER A 11 26.25 18.08 -34.35
N THR A 12 26.35 16.76 -34.31
CA THR A 12 25.86 15.87 -35.36
C THR A 12 25.51 14.50 -34.78
N VAL A 13 24.71 13.72 -35.51
CA VAL A 13 24.41 12.32 -35.18
C VAL A 13 25.09 11.43 -36.21
N LEU A 14 25.93 10.53 -35.73
CA LEU A 14 26.79 9.68 -36.54
C LEU A 14 26.07 8.37 -36.89
N GLY A 15 25.72 8.23 -38.17
CA GLY A 15 25.18 6.97 -38.70
C GLY A 15 23.77 6.62 -38.24
N GLU A 16 23.34 5.41 -38.57
CA GLU A 16 22.07 4.83 -38.12
C GLU A 16 22.35 3.53 -37.36
N LYS A 17 22.05 3.51 -36.05
CA LYS A 17 22.29 2.34 -35.16
C LYS A 17 23.74 1.87 -35.15
N GLU A 18 24.68 2.81 -35.25
CA GLU A 18 26.08 2.54 -34.98
C GLU A 18 26.33 2.50 -33.46
N GLU A 19 27.40 1.80 -33.07
CA GLU A 19 27.81 1.67 -31.67
C GLU A 19 29.25 2.19 -31.49
N PHE A 20 29.47 2.89 -30.37
CA PHE A 20 30.74 3.54 -30.02
C PHE A 20 31.13 3.27 -28.55
N ASP A 21 32.42 3.35 -28.25
CA ASP A 21 32.98 3.18 -26.90
C ASP A 21 34.06 4.25 -26.58
N GLN A 22 34.64 4.22 -25.39
CA GLN A 22 35.60 5.23 -24.89
C GLN A 22 36.84 5.42 -25.78
N GLY A 23 37.28 4.35 -26.47
CA GLY A 23 38.44 4.36 -27.37
C GLY A 23 38.13 4.90 -28.78
N CYS A 24 36.85 5.14 -29.09
CA CYS A 24 36.40 5.54 -30.41
C CYS A 24 36.60 7.02 -30.71
N LEU A 25 36.90 7.86 -29.72
CA LEU A 25 37.06 9.31 -29.87
C LEU A 25 38.50 9.76 -29.59
N CYS A 26 39.12 10.40 -30.59
CA CYS A 26 40.43 11.03 -30.47
C CYS A 26 40.42 12.45 -31.05
N LEU A 27 41.21 13.36 -30.47
CA LEU A 27 41.41 14.73 -30.95
C LEU A 27 42.90 14.97 -31.16
N ALA A 28 43.30 15.34 -32.37
CA ALA A 28 44.67 15.73 -32.69
C ALA A 28 44.76 16.41 -34.08
N ASP A 29 45.87 17.09 -34.35
CA ASP A 29 46.26 17.61 -35.69
C ASP A 29 46.78 16.46 -36.59
N VAL A 30 45.91 15.50 -36.90
CA VAL A 30 46.25 14.26 -37.62
C VAL A 30 46.69 14.50 -39.07
N ASP A 31 46.25 15.60 -39.67
CA ASP A 31 46.65 16.07 -40.99
C ASP A 31 48.01 16.80 -40.98
N ASN A 32 48.61 16.97 -39.80
CA ASN A 32 49.90 17.64 -39.61
C ASN A 32 49.93 19.05 -40.21
N SER A 33 48.82 19.78 -40.08
CA SER A 33 48.62 21.09 -40.70
C SER A 33 49.51 22.17 -40.09
N GLY A 34 49.97 21.98 -38.85
CA GLY A 34 50.90 22.88 -38.17
C GLY A 34 50.26 24.15 -37.63
N ASN A 35 48.94 24.32 -37.79
CA ASN A 35 48.17 25.42 -37.21
C ASN A 35 47.79 25.16 -35.74
N GLY A 36 47.91 23.93 -35.25
CA GLY A 36 47.53 23.54 -33.90
C GLY A 36 46.02 23.43 -33.67
N HIS A 37 45.22 23.32 -34.72
CA HIS A 37 43.78 23.04 -34.65
C HIS A 37 43.53 21.54 -34.68
N ASP A 38 42.89 21.04 -33.63
CA ASP A 38 42.55 19.64 -33.53
C ASP A 38 41.46 19.26 -34.55
N LYS A 39 41.51 18.00 -34.99
CA LYS A 39 40.45 17.35 -35.78
C LYS A 39 39.80 16.28 -34.93
N ILE A 40 38.50 16.09 -35.10
CA ILE A 40 37.75 15.04 -34.40
C ILE A 40 37.84 13.76 -35.19
N ILE A 41 38.35 12.70 -34.57
CA ILE A 41 38.50 11.39 -35.19
C ILE A 41 37.56 10.44 -34.46
N VAL A 42 36.64 9.83 -35.20
CA VAL A 42 35.66 8.89 -34.66
C VAL A 42 35.71 7.57 -35.40
N GLY A 43 35.98 6.49 -34.67
CA GLY A 43 35.87 5.11 -35.14
C GLY A 43 34.59 4.44 -34.65
N SER A 44 33.97 3.59 -35.47
CA SER A 44 32.72 2.89 -35.15
C SER A 44 32.92 1.38 -35.08
N PHE A 45 32.12 0.68 -34.27
CA PHE A 45 32.07 -0.79 -34.30
C PHE A 45 31.53 -1.36 -35.61
N MET A 46 30.88 -0.54 -36.45
CA MET A 46 30.52 -0.92 -37.81
C MET A 46 31.67 -0.73 -38.82
N GLY A 47 32.83 -0.25 -38.38
CA GLY A 47 34.02 -0.07 -39.22
C GLY A 47 34.07 1.27 -39.96
N TYR A 48 33.15 2.20 -39.70
CA TYR A 48 33.25 3.57 -40.21
C TYR A 48 34.30 4.36 -39.43
N LEU A 49 35.21 5.01 -40.16
CA LEU A 49 36.17 5.96 -39.65
C LEU A 49 35.87 7.34 -40.24
N ARG A 50 35.59 8.31 -39.37
CA ARG A 50 35.21 9.68 -39.73
C ARG A 50 36.19 10.66 -39.14
N ILE A 51 36.59 11.66 -39.93
CA ILE A 51 37.40 12.78 -39.45
C ILE A 51 36.64 14.08 -39.72
N PHE A 52 36.45 14.88 -38.68
CA PHE A 52 35.75 16.17 -38.75
C PHE A 52 36.67 17.34 -38.43
N SER A 53 36.40 18.46 -39.09
CA SER A 53 36.94 19.79 -38.79
C SER A 53 35.76 20.74 -38.62
N PRO A 54 35.10 20.74 -37.45
CA PRO A 54 33.83 21.46 -37.27
C PRO A 54 34.02 22.98 -37.34
N HIS A 55 33.18 23.67 -38.13
CA HIS A 55 33.11 25.12 -38.15
C HIS A 55 31.98 25.64 -37.27
N SER A 56 32.11 26.88 -36.78
CA SER A 56 31.09 27.50 -35.94
C SER A 56 29.77 27.66 -36.70
N VAL A 57 28.72 27.00 -36.20
CA VAL A 57 27.37 27.10 -36.78
C VAL A 57 26.75 28.45 -36.43
N LYS A 58 26.24 29.20 -37.43
CA LYS A 58 25.43 30.40 -37.15
C LYS A 58 24.13 29.97 -36.49
N ALA A 59 23.68 30.69 -35.46
CA ALA A 59 22.45 30.38 -34.72
C ALA A 59 21.26 30.14 -35.67
N GLY A 60 20.80 28.88 -35.77
CA GLY A 60 19.70 28.44 -36.65
C GLY A 60 20.12 27.64 -37.90
N GLY A 61 21.41 27.50 -38.19
CA GLY A 61 21.93 26.59 -39.22
C GLY A 61 22.12 25.17 -38.67
N GLY A 62 22.05 24.16 -39.55
CA GLY A 62 22.51 22.80 -39.26
C GLY A 62 24.02 22.64 -39.52
N PRO A 63 24.60 21.47 -39.23
CA PRO A 63 25.99 21.16 -39.56
C PRO A 63 26.22 21.30 -41.07
N GLN A 64 27.38 21.82 -41.46
CA GLN A 64 27.72 22.02 -42.87
C GLN A 64 28.37 20.75 -43.42
N ALA A 65 28.13 20.44 -44.70
CA ALA A 65 28.71 19.25 -45.33
C ALA A 65 30.25 19.25 -45.35
N GLU A 66 30.87 20.44 -45.28
CA GLU A 66 32.31 20.64 -45.24
C GLU A 66 32.98 20.32 -43.90
N ASP A 67 32.20 20.13 -42.83
CA ASP A 67 32.71 19.75 -41.52
C ASP A 67 33.28 18.33 -41.52
N LEU A 68 32.79 17.45 -42.40
CA LEU A 68 33.27 16.09 -42.59
C LEU A 68 34.42 16.09 -43.61
N LEU A 69 35.65 15.89 -43.14
CA LEU A 69 36.83 15.84 -44.00
C LEU A 69 36.91 14.55 -44.81
N LEU A 70 36.63 13.42 -44.16
CA LEU A 70 36.55 12.10 -44.79
C LEU A 70 35.66 11.15 -44.00
N GLU A 71 35.06 10.21 -44.71
CA GLU A 71 34.41 9.01 -44.17
C GLU A 71 34.89 7.80 -44.97
N VAL A 72 35.45 6.81 -44.28
CA VAL A 72 35.93 5.56 -44.89
C VAL A 72 35.41 4.38 -44.11
N HIS A 73 34.87 3.39 -44.82
CA HIS A 73 34.44 2.12 -44.24
C HIS A 73 35.54 1.05 -44.36
N LEU A 74 36.12 0.67 -43.22
CA LEU A 74 37.25 -0.26 -43.09
C LEU A 74 36.84 -1.75 -43.02
N ARG A 75 35.54 -2.05 -43.14
CA ARG A 75 34.89 -3.38 -43.09
C ARG A 75 34.92 -4.09 -41.74
N ASP A 76 35.95 -3.88 -40.92
CA ASP A 76 36.08 -4.50 -39.60
C ASP A 76 35.78 -3.47 -38.48
N PRO A 77 35.23 -3.91 -37.33
CA PRO A 77 34.97 -3.04 -36.18
C PRO A 77 36.22 -2.27 -35.72
N VAL A 78 36.07 -0.97 -35.46
CA VAL A 78 37.15 -0.13 -34.89
C VAL A 78 36.98 -0.08 -33.38
N LEU A 79 37.88 -0.73 -32.64
CA LEU A 79 37.87 -0.79 -31.19
C LEU A 79 38.45 0.47 -30.55
N GLN A 80 39.55 0.98 -31.10
CA GLN A 80 40.22 2.17 -30.58
C GLN A 80 40.97 2.91 -31.69
N VAL A 81 40.95 4.24 -31.62
CA VAL A 81 41.71 5.14 -32.49
C VAL A 81 42.68 5.96 -31.66
N GLU A 82 43.93 6.02 -32.09
CA GLU A 82 45.00 6.79 -31.42
C GLU A 82 45.81 7.57 -32.45
N VAL A 83 46.34 8.73 -32.05
CA VAL A 83 47.20 9.56 -32.89
C VAL A 83 48.56 9.74 -32.21
N GLY A 84 49.63 9.44 -32.94
CA GLY A 84 50.99 9.48 -32.40
C GLY A 84 52.07 9.31 -33.47
N LYS A 85 53.33 9.29 -33.05
CA LYS A 85 54.50 9.14 -33.93
C LYS A 85 54.78 7.67 -34.25
N PHE A 86 53.88 7.05 -35.00
CA PHE A 86 53.86 5.59 -35.22
C PHE A 86 54.69 5.09 -36.41
N VAL A 87 55.39 5.95 -37.15
CA VAL A 87 56.20 5.55 -38.32
C VAL A 87 57.66 5.88 -38.08
N SER A 88 58.54 4.93 -38.39
CA SER A 88 60.00 5.10 -38.28
C SER A 88 60.51 6.19 -39.22
N GLY A 89 61.42 7.03 -38.70
CA GLY A 89 62.13 8.02 -39.52
C GLY A 89 61.37 9.33 -39.80
N THR A 90 60.18 9.50 -39.21
CA THR A 90 59.40 10.73 -39.28
C THR A 90 58.87 11.10 -37.89
N GLU A 91 58.75 12.40 -37.62
CA GLU A 91 58.11 12.90 -36.40
C GLU A 91 56.65 13.33 -36.63
N MET A 92 56.11 13.09 -37.83
CA MET A 92 54.73 13.38 -38.17
C MET A 92 53.78 12.47 -37.37
N LEU A 93 52.60 12.99 -37.07
CA LEU A 93 51.50 12.26 -36.45
C LEU A 93 50.82 11.36 -37.46
N HIS A 94 50.52 10.13 -37.03
CA HIS A 94 49.85 9.11 -37.81
C HIS A 94 48.68 8.56 -37.00
N LEU A 95 47.67 8.05 -37.70
CA LEU A 95 46.48 7.48 -37.11
C LEU A 95 46.63 5.96 -36.99
N ALA A 96 46.68 5.45 -35.75
CA ALA A 96 46.58 4.03 -35.48
C ALA A 96 45.13 3.64 -35.25
N VAL A 97 44.68 2.62 -35.97
CA VAL A 97 43.32 2.06 -35.88
C VAL A 97 43.43 0.61 -35.43
N LEU A 98 42.92 0.33 -34.24
CA LEU A 98 42.86 -1.01 -33.68
C LEU A 98 41.54 -1.67 -34.07
N HIS A 99 41.65 -2.80 -34.75
CA HIS A 99 40.54 -3.73 -34.97
C HIS A 99 40.71 -4.95 -34.07
N SER A 100 39.71 -5.83 -34.06
CA SER A 100 39.72 -7.05 -33.25
C SER A 100 40.94 -7.95 -33.52
N ARG A 101 41.38 -8.09 -34.78
CA ARG A 101 42.51 -8.98 -35.15
C ARG A 101 43.58 -8.35 -36.03
N LYS A 102 43.59 -7.04 -36.18
CA LYS A 102 44.62 -6.32 -36.92
C LYS A 102 44.82 -4.92 -36.33
N LEU A 103 46.05 -4.42 -36.42
CA LEU A 103 46.40 -3.03 -36.14
C LEU A 103 46.82 -2.40 -37.47
N CYS A 104 46.15 -1.32 -37.86
CA CYS A 104 46.44 -0.60 -39.10
C CYS A 104 46.93 0.80 -38.77
N VAL A 105 48.02 1.24 -39.39
CA VAL A 105 48.53 2.61 -39.22
C VAL A 105 48.39 3.36 -40.54
N TYR A 106 47.69 4.48 -40.49
CA TYR A 106 47.37 5.32 -41.64
C TYR A 106 48.07 6.69 -41.54
N SER A 107 48.57 7.16 -42.67
CA SER A 107 48.91 8.57 -42.86
C SER A 107 47.69 9.29 -43.42
N VAL A 108 47.25 10.36 -42.76
CA VAL A 108 46.18 11.23 -43.26
C VAL A 108 46.82 12.37 -44.03
N SER A 109 46.37 12.61 -45.27
CA SER A 109 46.86 13.71 -46.09
C SER A 109 45.69 14.40 -46.80
N GLY A 110 45.64 15.73 -46.71
CA GLY A 110 44.70 16.56 -47.44
C GLY A 110 45.34 17.15 -48.71
N THR A 111 44.62 17.09 -49.83
CA THR A 111 44.96 17.79 -51.08
C THR A 111 43.99 18.95 -51.24
N LEU A 112 44.52 20.18 -51.27
CA LEU A 112 43.71 21.39 -51.40
C LEU A 112 43.12 21.51 -52.81
N GLY A 113 41.82 21.75 -52.89
CA GLY A 113 41.12 22.09 -54.11
C GLY A 113 41.12 23.61 -54.35
N ASN A 114 40.70 24.02 -55.56
CA ASN A 114 40.54 25.45 -55.88
C ASN A 114 39.37 26.12 -55.15
N VAL A 115 38.48 25.33 -54.55
CA VAL A 115 37.28 25.74 -53.79
C VAL A 115 37.19 24.82 -52.56
N GLU A 116 36.58 25.28 -51.47
CA GLU A 116 36.51 24.56 -50.19
C GLU A 116 35.93 23.13 -50.32
N HIS A 117 34.86 22.95 -51.09
CA HIS A 117 34.29 21.62 -51.39
C HIS A 117 35.16 20.75 -52.34
N GLY A 118 36.24 21.29 -52.87
CA GLY A 118 37.21 20.58 -53.69
C GLY A 118 38.38 19.99 -52.90
N ASN A 119 38.45 20.26 -51.59
CA ASN A 119 39.45 19.66 -50.71
C ASN A 119 39.21 18.16 -50.57
N GLN A 120 40.22 17.35 -50.87
CA GLN A 120 40.12 15.89 -50.81
C GLN A 120 41.08 15.35 -49.77
N TYR A 121 40.56 14.60 -48.80
CA TYR A 121 41.36 13.89 -47.83
C TYR A 121 41.43 12.40 -48.19
N GLN A 122 42.61 11.84 -48.04
CA GLN A 122 42.85 10.41 -48.24
C GLN A 122 43.61 9.85 -47.03
N ILE A 123 43.31 8.60 -46.70
CA ILE A 123 44.05 7.82 -45.72
C ILE A 123 44.90 6.79 -46.45
N LYS A 124 46.22 6.82 -46.23
CA LYS A 124 47.16 5.88 -46.84
C LYS A 124 47.64 4.90 -45.78
N LEU A 125 47.39 3.60 -46.00
CA LEU A 125 47.92 2.55 -45.13
C LEU A 125 49.45 2.52 -45.22
N MET A 126 50.11 2.73 -44.08
CA MET A 126 51.57 2.74 -43.96
C MET A 126 52.09 1.34 -43.68
N TYR A 127 51.49 0.65 -42.71
CA TYR A 127 51.73 -0.74 -42.39
C TYR A 127 50.53 -1.35 -41.66
N GLU A 128 50.49 -2.67 -41.63
CA GLU A 128 49.46 -3.46 -40.96
C GLU A 128 50.11 -4.61 -40.19
N HIS A 129 49.72 -4.78 -38.93
CA HIS A 129 50.09 -5.92 -38.11
C HIS A 129 48.89 -6.85 -37.94
N HIS A 130 49.08 -8.13 -38.27
CA HIS A 130 48.09 -9.16 -38.02
C HIS A 130 48.22 -9.64 -36.57
N LEU A 131 47.11 -9.63 -35.81
CA LEU A 131 47.11 -10.02 -34.41
C LEU A 131 46.76 -11.50 -34.27
N GLN A 132 47.65 -12.25 -33.63
CA GLN A 132 47.42 -13.66 -33.32
C GLN A 132 46.26 -13.86 -32.34
N ARG A 133 45.97 -12.85 -31.51
CA ARG A 133 44.91 -12.85 -30.49
C ARG A 133 43.95 -11.68 -30.72
N THR A 134 42.72 -11.84 -30.24
CA THR A 134 41.73 -10.77 -30.32
C THR A 134 42.09 -9.67 -29.32
N ALA A 135 42.20 -8.42 -29.80
CA ALA A 135 42.50 -7.26 -28.97
C ALA A 135 41.29 -6.78 -28.16
N CYS A 136 41.55 -6.14 -27.02
CA CYS A 136 40.57 -5.42 -26.22
C CYS A 136 40.78 -3.90 -26.36
N ASN A 137 41.99 -3.42 -26.08
CA ASN A 137 42.39 -2.02 -26.13
C ASN A 137 43.89 -1.92 -26.44
N MET A 138 44.38 -0.70 -26.61
CA MET A 138 45.80 -0.38 -26.75
C MET A 138 46.18 0.88 -25.98
N THR A 139 47.47 1.04 -25.75
CA THR A 139 48.08 2.28 -25.27
C THR A 139 49.35 2.54 -26.06
N TYR A 140 49.82 3.78 -26.05
CA TYR A 140 51.03 4.16 -26.78
C TYR A 140 51.95 5.04 -25.93
N GLY A 141 53.20 5.14 -26.37
CA GLY A 141 54.14 6.11 -25.86
C GLY A 141 55.60 5.73 -26.10
N PRO A 142 56.53 6.52 -25.55
CA PRO A 142 57.96 6.29 -25.69
C PRO A 142 58.44 5.18 -24.73
N PHE A 143 58.07 3.93 -24.99
CA PHE A 143 58.44 2.79 -24.13
C PHE A 143 59.97 2.66 -24.03
N GLY A 144 60.51 2.48 -22.83
CA GLY A 144 61.96 2.45 -22.60
C GLY A 144 62.64 3.82 -22.70
N GLY A 145 61.90 4.92 -22.85
CA GLY A 145 62.43 6.27 -22.92
C GLY A 145 62.97 6.69 -24.29
N VAL A 146 62.53 6.04 -25.37
CA VAL A 146 62.89 6.42 -26.75
C VAL A 146 62.38 7.82 -27.09
N LYS A 147 63.21 8.64 -27.72
CA LYS A 147 62.84 10.02 -28.10
C LYS A 147 62.33 10.08 -29.53
N GLY A 148 61.29 10.89 -29.75
CA GLY A 148 60.75 11.18 -31.08
C GLY A 148 59.96 10.04 -31.73
N ARG A 149 59.65 8.98 -30.97
CA ARG A 149 58.89 7.80 -31.45
C ARG A 149 57.87 7.40 -30.42
N ASP A 150 56.70 7.01 -30.90
CA ASP A 150 55.67 6.37 -30.08
C ASP A 150 55.52 4.92 -30.53
N LEU A 151 55.59 4.03 -29.55
CA LEU A 151 55.42 2.59 -29.72
C LEU A 151 54.03 2.21 -29.20
N ILE A 152 53.48 1.08 -29.66
CA ILE A 152 52.11 0.67 -29.35
C ILE A 152 52.13 -0.63 -28.54
N CYS A 153 51.35 -0.68 -27.47
CA CYS A 153 51.10 -1.90 -26.71
C CYS A 153 49.62 -2.25 -26.79
N ILE A 154 49.31 -3.44 -27.28
CA ILE A 154 47.95 -3.97 -27.39
C ILE A 154 47.69 -4.94 -26.25
N GLN A 155 46.57 -4.80 -25.55
CA GLN A 155 46.07 -5.81 -24.62
C GLN A 155 45.10 -6.74 -25.35
N SER A 156 45.35 -8.04 -25.31
CA SER A 156 44.40 -9.03 -25.81
C SER A 156 43.27 -9.30 -24.80
N LEU A 157 42.14 -9.83 -25.29
CA LEU A 157 41.00 -10.21 -24.46
C LEU A 157 41.34 -11.26 -23.39
N ASP A 158 42.37 -12.07 -23.60
CA ASP A 158 42.88 -13.10 -22.69
C ASP A 158 44.10 -12.64 -21.86
N GLY A 159 44.43 -11.34 -21.89
CA GLY A 159 45.36 -10.73 -20.94
C GLY A 159 46.83 -10.78 -21.33
N MET A 160 47.14 -10.88 -22.63
CA MET A 160 48.49 -10.75 -23.15
C MET A 160 48.74 -9.30 -23.58
N LEU A 161 49.84 -8.72 -23.12
CA LEU A 161 50.36 -7.45 -23.63
C LEU A 161 51.28 -7.75 -24.82
N MET A 162 50.94 -7.25 -26.01
CA MET A 162 51.71 -7.37 -27.25
C MET A 162 52.29 -6.01 -27.60
N VAL A 163 53.62 -5.89 -27.59
CA VAL A 163 54.34 -4.63 -27.85
C VAL A 163 54.82 -4.60 -29.30
N PHE A 164 54.53 -3.50 -29.98
CA PHE A 164 54.90 -3.22 -31.37
C PHE A 164 55.80 -1.99 -31.42
N GLU A 165 57.02 -2.20 -31.91
CA GLU A 165 57.95 -1.13 -32.25
C GLU A 165 57.68 -0.67 -33.68
N GLN A 166 56.69 0.22 -33.81
CA GLN A 166 56.24 0.79 -35.08
C GLN A 166 55.94 -0.31 -36.12
N GLU A 167 56.76 -0.45 -37.17
CA GLU A 167 56.59 -1.44 -38.23
C GLU A 167 56.92 -2.89 -37.81
N SER A 168 57.43 -3.11 -36.60
CA SER A 168 57.89 -4.43 -36.13
C SER A 168 57.19 -4.88 -34.85
N TYR A 169 56.87 -6.17 -34.77
CA TYR A 169 56.44 -6.79 -33.51
C TYR A 169 57.67 -7.05 -32.64
N ALA A 170 57.65 -6.57 -31.39
CA ALA A 170 58.78 -6.71 -30.47
C ALA A 170 58.66 -7.99 -29.62
N PHE A 171 57.63 -8.10 -28.79
CA PHE A 171 57.39 -9.26 -27.92
C PHE A 171 55.97 -9.22 -27.33
N GLY A 172 55.56 -10.30 -26.66
CA GLY A 172 54.33 -10.30 -25.89
C GLY A 172 54.35 -11.16 -24.63
N ARG A 173 53.64 -10.73 -23.58
CA ARG A 173 53.67 -11.33 -22.23
C ARG A 173 52.27 -11.45 -21.64
N PHE A 174 51.96 -12.59 -21.04
CA PHE A 174 50.73 -12.78 -20.27
C PHE A 174 50.80 -12.10 -18.91
N LEU A 175 49.74 -11.38 -18.55
CA LEU A 175 49.55 -10.83 -17.21
C LEU A 175 49.17 -11.96 -16.22
N PRO A 176 49.75 -11.99 -15.01
CA PRO A 176 49.39 -12.97 -13.99
C PRO A 176 47.98 -12.69 -13.43
N GLY A 177 47.23 -13.75 -13.08
CA GLY A 177 45.93 -13.61 -12.40
C GLY A 177 44.82 -13.01 -13.26
N PHE A 178 44.93 -13.10 -14.58
CA PHE A 178 43.98 -12.52 -15.52
C PHE A 178 42.67 -13.34 -15.62
N LEU A 179 41.55 -12.64 -15.78
CA LEU A 179 40.23 -13.23 -16.06
C LEU A 179 39.44 -12.37 -17.06
N LEU A 180 39.38 -11.06 -16.80
CA LEU A 180 38.78 -10.05 -17.67
C LEU A 180 39.77 -8.92 -17.94
N PRO A 181 39.76 -8.34 -19.15
CA PRO A 181 40.57 -7.16 -19.46
C PRO A 181 40.05 -5.95 -18.69
N GLY A 182 40.99 -5.16 -18.18
CA GLY A 182 40.72 -3.84 -17.61
C GLY A 182 41.38 -2.75 -18.44
N PRO A 183 41.27 -1.48 -18.02
CA PRO A 183 41.92 -0.39 -18.73
C PRO A 183 43.46 -0.50 -18.63
N LEU A 184 44.16 0.03 -19.63
CA LEU A 184 45.62 -0.01 -19.75
C LEU A 184 46.17 1.36 -20.10
N ALA A 185 47.14 1.86 -19.34
CA ALA A 185 47.87 3.08 -19.67
C ALA A 185 49.38 2.92 -19.44
N TYR A 186 50.16 3.73 -20.14
CA TYR A 186 51.62 3.77 -19.99
C TYR A 186 52.06 5.05 -19.28
N SER A 187 52.89 4.91 -18.24
CA SER A 187 53.53 6.01 -17.53
C SER A 187 54.92 6.28 -18.12
N PRO A 188 55.12 7.37 -18.88
CA PRO A 188 56.42 7.69 -19.46
C PRO A 188 57.49 8.03 -18.42
N ARG A 189 57.07 8.45 -17.21
CA ARG A 189 58.00 8.77 -16.14
C ARG A 189 58.60 7.53 -15.48
N THR A 190 57.73 6.61 -15.09
CA THR A 190 58.15 5.40 -14.35
C THR A 190 58.49 4.27 -15.31
N ASP A 191 58.36 4.49 -16.62
CA ASP A 191 58.56 3.49 -17.68
C ASP A 191 57.81 2.20 -17.35
N SER A 192 56.51 2.33 -17.05
CA SER A 192 55.67 1.25 -16.54
C SER A 192 54.28 1.27 -17.17
N PHE A 193 53.75 0.10 -17.47
CA PHE A 193 52.34 -0.09 -17.80
C PHE A 193 51.53 -0.26 -16.54
N ILE A 194 50.40 0.41 -16.47
CA ILE A 194 49.48 0.35 -15.34
C ILE A 194 48.14 -0.18 -15.85
N THR A 195 47.63 -1.20 -15.19
CA THR A 195 46.32 -1.80 -15.50
C THR A 195 45.54 -2.09 -14.23
N VAL A 196 44.25 -2.38 -14.37
CA VAL A 196 43.38 -2.79 -13.25
C VAL A 196 42.86 -4.19 -13.54
N SER A 197 43.19 -5.14 -12.68
CA SER A 197 42.81 -6.54 -12.88
C SER A 197 41.43 -6.86 -12.31
N SER A 198 40.84 -7.95 -12.81
CA SER A 198 39.53 -8.47 -12.36
C SER A 198 39.44 -8.74 -10.83
N CYS A 199 40.58 -8.87 -10.13
CA CYS A 199 40.64 -9.00 -8.67
C CYS A 199 40.71 -7.66 -7.92
N ARG A 200 40.42 -6.54 -8.61
CA ARG A 200 40.28 -5.17 -8.09
C ARG A 200 41.60 -4.55 -7.62
N GLN A 201 42.70 -4.97 -8.25
CA GLN A 201 44.04 -4.46 -7.99
C GLN A 201 44.47 -3.56 -9.16
N VAL A 202 44.92 -2.36 -8.84
CA VAL A 202 45.73 -1.55 -9.75
C VAL A 202 47.15 -2.11 -9.71
N GLU A 203 47.69 -2.51 -10.85
CA GLU A 203 48.96 -3.22 -10.97
C GLU A 203 49.88 -2.45 -11.92
N SER A 204 51.12 -2.22 -11.49
CA SER A 204 52.16 -1.58 -12.30
C SER A 204 53.22 -2.59 -12.73
N TYR A 205 53.56 -2.60 -14.02
CA TYR A 205 54.55 -3.46 -14.64
C TYR A 205 55.59 -2.62 -15.38
N LYS A 206 56.83 -2.64 -14.91
CA LYS A 206 57.94 -1.96 -15.59
C LYS A 206 58.17 -2.53 -17.00
N TYR A 207 58.38 -1.66 -17.98
CA TYR A 207 58.64 -2.03 -19.37
C TYR A 207 59.78 -3.03 -19.51
N GLN A 208 60.91 -2.74 -18.85
CA GLN A 208 62.07 -3.63 -18.86
C GLN A 208 61.75 -5.03 -18.30
N VAL A 209 60.95 -5.11 -17.24
CA VAL A 209 60.57 -6.40 -16.62
C VAL A 209 59.70 -7.23 -17.55
N LEU A 210 58.79 -6.58 -18.30
CA LEU A 210 58.01 -7.23 -19.35
C LEU A 210 58.90 -7.72 -20.50
N ALA A 211 59.79 -6.86 -21.00
CA ALA A 211 60.70 -7.22 -22.10
C ALA A 211 61.60 -8.41 -21.75
N PHE A 212 62.15 -8.46 -20.52
CA PHE A 212 63.04 -9.54 -20.05
C PHE A 212 62.32 -10.83 -19.61
N ALA A 213 61.00 -10.82 -19.39
CA ALA A 213 60.25 -12.03 -19.04
C ALA A 213 60.29 -13.05 -20.19
N THR A 214 60.06 -14.34 -19.92
CA THR A 214 60.05 -15.37 -20.98
C THR A 214 58.85 -15.27 -21.91
N ASP A 215 59.07 -15.53 -23.21
CA ASP A 215 58.02 -15.55 -24.23
C ASP A 215 56.85 -16.47 -23.87
N ALA A 216 55.65 -15.96 -24.14
CA ALA A 216 54.38 -16.66 -24.00
C ALA A 216 54.33 -17.94 -24.85
N ASP A 217 54.80 -17.88 -26.10
CA ASP A 217 54.59 -18.94 -27.09
C ASP A 217 55.51 -20.16 -26.87
N LYS A 218 56.64 -19.99 -26.18
CA LYS A 218 57.57 -21.10 -25.91
C LYS A 218 57.04 -22.13 -24.91
N LYS A 219 55.92 -21.87 -24.23
CA LYS A 219 55.32 -22.84 -23.30
C LYS A 219 54.48 -23.92 -23.97
N GLN A 220 53.94 -23.71 -25.17
CA GLN A 220 53.14 -24.74 -25.84
C GLN A 220 53.97 -25.80 -26.56
N GLU A 221 55.23 -25.53 -26.90
CA GLU A 221 56.09 -26.51 -27.58
C GLU A 221 57.07 -27.26 -26.66
N MET A 222 57.24 -26.84 -25.40
CA MET A 222 58.36 -27.28 -24.54
C MET A 222 57.96 -28.08 -23.29
N GLU A 223 56.81 -28.75 -23.29
CA GLU A 223 56.40 -29.64 -22.17
C GLU A 223 57.21 -30.97 -22.07
N GLN A 224 58.27 -31.17 -22.85
CA GLN A 224 59.10 -32.39 -22.76
C GLN A 224 60.59 -32.20 -22.42
N GLN A 225 61.08 -30.99 -22.11
CA GLN A 225 62.50 -30.85 -21.72
C GLN A 225 62.73 -30.02 -20.45
N LYS A 226 63.42 -30.71 -19.53
CA LYS A 226 63.90 -30.29 -18.21
C LYS A 226 64.84 -29.08 -18.27
N LEU A 227 64.65 -28.19 -17.28
CA LEU A 227 65.58 -27.21 -16.70
C LEU A 227 66.11 -26.06 -17.59
N GLY A 228 65.34 -24.97 -17.64
CA GLY A 228 65.85 -23.61 -17.84
C GLY A 228 64.93 -22.61 -17.14
N SER A 229 65.39 -21.94 -16.08
CA SER A 229 64.56 -21.07 -15.25
C SER A 229 64.12 -19.80 -15.99
N GLY A 230 62.94 -19.81 -16.60
CA GLY A 230 62.29 -18.58 -17.05
C GLY A 230 61.93 -17.70 -15.85
N LYS A 231 62.43 -16.45 -15.82
CA LYS A 231 62.02 -15.47 -14.80
C LYS A 231 60.53 -15.21 -14.98
N ARG A 232 59.72 -15.58 -13.97
CA ARG A 232 58.29 -15.25 -13.91
C ARG A 232 58.13 -13.73 -13.94
N LEU A 233 57.11 -13.23 -14.63
CA LEU A 233 56.75 -11.81 -14.62
C LEU A 233 56.41 -11.40 -13.17
N VAL A 234 57.04 -10.33 -12.68
CA VAL A 234 56.85 -9.80 -11.33
C VAL A 234 56.24 -8.40 -11.45
N VAL A 235 55.20 -8.14 -10.64
CA VAL A 235 54.56 -6.82 -10.54
C VAL A 235 55.47 -5.86 -9.76
N ASP A 236 55.55 -4.60 -10.17
CA ASP A 236 56.32 -3.57 -9.47
C ASP A 236 55.64 -3.16 -8.16
N TRP A 237 54.35 -2.81 -8.24
CA TRP A 237 53.50 -2.55 -7.09
C TRP A 237 52.03 -2.86 -7.40
N THR A 238 51.26 -3.11 -6.36
CA THR A 238 49.81 -3.39 -6.43
C THR A 238 49.04 -2.54 -5.43
N LEU A 239 47.85 -2.07 -5.78
CA LEU A 239 46.94 -1.37 -4.88
C LEU A 239 45.50 -1.91 -5.03
N ASN A 240 44.91 -2.38 -3.93
CA ASN A 240 43.50 -2.79 -3.92
C ASN A 240 42.60 -1.55 -3.83
N ILE A 241 41.76 -1.34 -4.83
CA ILE A 241 40.82 -0.20 -4.89
C ILE A 241 39.38 -0.59 -4.52
N GLY A 242 39.10 -1.89 -4.29
CA GLY A 242 37.80 -2.40 -3.85
C GLY A 242 36.77 -2.63 -4.98
N GLU A 243 37.09 -2.22 -6.21
CA GLU A 243 36.24 -2.34 -7.39
C GLU A 243 37.04 -2.40 -8.71
N GLN A 244 36.34 -2.59 -9.83
CA GLN A 244 36.92 -2.48 -11.17
C GLN A 244 37.03 -1.01 -11.60
N ALA A 245 37.88 -0.76 -12.59
CA ALA A 245 38.02 0.56 -13.22
C ALA A 245 37.46 0.55 -14.64
N LEU A 246 36.77 1.62 -15.01
CA LEU A 246 36.30 1.88 -16.36
C LEU A 246 37.46 2.36 -17.25
N ASP A 247 38.23 3.31 -16.72
CA ASP A 247 39.29 3.98 -17.47
C ASP A 247 40.44 4.41 -16.52
N ILE A 248 41.64 4.53 -17.09
CA ILE A 248 42.86 4.95 -16.43
C ILE A 248 43.60 5.97 -17.28
N CYS A 249 43.92 7.12 -16.69
CA CYS A 249 44.60 8.20 -17.38
C CYS A 249 45.80 8.67 -16.57
N ILE A 250 46.95 8.82 -17.22
CA ILE A 250 48.19 9.26 -16.58
C ILE A 250 48.45 10.69 -17.02
N PHE A 251 48.42 11.61 -16.06
CA PHE A 251 48.58 13.03 -16.34
C PHE A 251 49.91 13.56 -15.77
N PRO A 252 50.77 14.19 -16.58
CA PRO A 252 51.96 14.86 -16.09
C PRO A 252 51.56 16.20 -15.44
N LEU A 253 51.69 16.32 -14.12
CA LEU A 253 51.40 17.57 -13.39
C LEU A 253 52.46 18.63 -13.69
N ASN A 254 53.72 18.21 -13.66
CA ASN A 254 54.89 19.00 -14.06
C ASN A 254 56.03 18.01 -14.42
N GLN A 255 57.19 18.51 -14.82
CA GLN A 255 58.33 17.64 -15.15
C GLN A 255 58.76 16.72 -13.98
N SER A 256 58.43 17.06 -12.72
CA SER A 256 58.85 16.36 -11.49
C SER A 256 57.77 15.52 -10.77
N ALA A 257 56.47 15.78 -10.96
CA ALA A 257 55.30 15.07 -10.42
C ALA A 257 54.34 14.59 -11.53
N SER A 258 53.89 13.34 -11.45
CA SER A 258 52.92 12.67 -12.32
C SER A 258 51.88 12.05 -11.39
N SER A 259 50.68 11.87 -11.93
CA SER A 259 49.55 11.36 -11.16
C SER A 259 48.80 10.37 -12.03
N VAL A 260 48.52 9.20 -11.46
CA VAL A 260 47.77 8.14 -12.12
C VAL A 260 46.32 8.29 -11.65
N PHE A 261 45.44 8.67 -12.55
CA PHE A 261 44.02 8.77 -12.26
C PHE A 261 43.30 7.50 -12.66
N VAL A 262 42.48 6.97 -11.77
CA VAL A 262 41.70 5.76 -11.98
C VAL A 262 40.24 6.07 -11.71
N LEU A 263 39.39 5.88 -12.72
CA LEU A 263 37.95 5.98 -12.57
C LEU A 263 37.39 4.59 -12.32
N GLY A 264 37.03 4.32 -11.07
CA GLY A 264 36.28 3.14 -10.67
C GLY A 264 34.81 3.22 -11.08
N GLU A 265 34.09 2.10 -10.93
CA GLU A 265 32.64 2.06 -11.11
C GLU A 265 31.88 2.98 -10.13
N ARG A 266 32.43 3.22 -8.93
CA ARG A 266 31.76 4.03 -7.87
C ARG A 266 32.68 5.06 -7.20
N ASN A 267 33.99 4.98 -7.40
CA ASN A 267 34.97 5.86 -6.78
C ASN A 267 35.96 6.40 -7.82
N PHE A 268 36.49 7.58 -7.55
CA PHE A 268 37.52 8.21 -8.34
C PHE A 268 38.81 8.29 -7.50
N PHE A 269 39.93 7.83 -8.05
CA PHE A 269 41.22 7.77 -7.38
C PHE A 269 42.27 8.59 -8.12
N CYS A 270 43.14 9.24 -7.35
CA CYS A 270 44.39 9.82 -7.83
C CYS A 270 45.53 9.17 -7.06
N LEU A 271 46.41 8.45 -7.75
CA LEU A 271 47.54 7.74 -7.19
C LEU A 271 48.85 8.49 -7.48
N LYS A 272 49.80 8.35 -6.56
CA LYS A 272 51.20 8.73 -6.76
C LYS A 272 51.92 7.65 -7.57
N ASP A 273 53.07 8.02 -8.14
CA ASP A 273 53.95 7.12 -8.91
C ASP A 273 54.38 5.85 -8.13
N ASN A 274 54.34 5.88 -6.80
CA ASN A 274 54.69 4.76 -5.92
C ASN A 274 53.51 3.86 -5.52
N GLY A 275 52.34 4.03 -6.13
CA GLY A 275 51.14 3.23 -5.85
C GLY A 275 50.32 3.66 -4.63
N GLN A 276 50.71 4.73 -3.92
CA GLN A 276 49.92 5.27 -2.80
C GLN A 276 48.81 6.21 -3.30
N ILE A 277 47.65 6.15 -2.66
CA ILE A 277 46.54 7.07 -2.93
C ILE A 277 46.95 8.49 -2.48
N ARG A 278 46.93 9.45 -3.42
CA ARG A 278 47.09 10.88 -3.12
C ARG A 278 45.80 11.45 -2.58
N PHE A 279 44.70 11.18 -3.26
CA PHE A 279 43.34 11.47 -2.81
C PHE A 279 42.36 10.51 -3.49
N MET A 280 41.17 10.40 -2.91
CA MET A 280 40.07 9.64 -3.49
C MET A 280 38.75 10.35 -3.25
N LYS A 281 37.77 10.08 -4.09
CA LYS A 281 36.41 10.59 -3.98
C LYS A 281 35.40 9.46 -4.21
N LYS A 282 34.51 9.24 -3.23
CA LYS A 282 33.33 8.40 -3.44
C LYS A 282 32.30 9.17 -4.26
N LEU A 283 31.89 8.61 -5.40
CA LEU A 283 30.89 9.21 -6.28
C LEU A 283 29.49 8.79 -5.80
N GLY A 284 28.57 9.76 -5.72
CA GLY A 284 27.15 9.51 -5.42
C GLY A 284 26.32 9.16 -6.66
N TYR A 285 26.99 8.85 -7.77
CA TYR A 285 26.42 8.58 -9.09
C TYR A 285 27.35 7.61 -9.84
N ASN A 286 26.84 6.96 -10.88
CA ASN A 286 27.59 6.04 -11.72
C ASN A 286 28.30 6.83 -12.85
N PRO A 287 29.63 6.97 -12.82
CA PRO A 287 30.36 7.64 -13.88
C PRO A 287 30.33 6.82 -15.17
N SER A 288 30.47 7.48 -16.32
CA SER A 288 30.54 6.83 -17.64
C SER A 288 31.92 6.99 -18.26
N CYS A 289 32.48 8.21 -18.23
CA CYS A 289 33.81 8.51 -18.75
C CYS A 289 34.47 9.63 -17.93
N PHE A 290 35.79 9.79 -18.05
CA PHE A 290 36.48 10.93 -17.44
C PHE A 290 37.68 11.39 -18.27
N LEU A 291 38.13 12.61 -18.00
CA LEU A 291 39.36 13.15 -18.58
C LEU A 291 40.01 14.18 -17.63
N PRO A 292 41.22 13.92 -17.13
CA PRO A 292 42.03 14.96 -16.50
C PRO A 292 42.58 15.92 -17.56
N TYR A 293 42.50 17.22 -17.28
CA TYR A 293 42.98 18.28 -18.17
C TYR A 293 43.70 19.37 -17.36
N CYS A 294 44.42 20.25 -18.06
CA CYS A 294 45.25 21.28 -17.43
C CYS A 294 44.43 22.14 -16.45
N SER A 295 44.92 22.27 -15.22
CA SER A 295 44.36 23.21 -14.25
C SER A 295 44.94 24.62 -14.44
N VAL A 296 44.17 25.61 -14.01
CA VAL A 296 44.61 27.02 -13.91
C VAL A 296 45.42 27.29 -12.64
N SER A 297 45.35 26.41 -11.64
CA SER A 297 46.02 26.60 -10.35
C SER A 297 47.20 25.64 -10.21
N GLU A 298 48.34 26.17 -9.78
CA GLU A 298 49.55 25.38 -9.54
C GLU A 298 49.29 24.25 -8.54
N GLY A 299 49.81 23.06 -8.85
CA GLY A 299 49.73 21.88 -7.99
C GLY A 299 48.42 21.10 -8.04
N THR A 300 47.37 21.63 -8.67
CA THR A 300 46.05 20.96 -8.77
C THR A 300 45.78 20.46 -10.19
N ILE A 301 44.87 19.50 -10.33
CA ILE A 301 44.45 18.98 -11.64
C ILE A 301 42.94 19.13 -11.75
N ASN A 302 42.49 19.59 -12.92
CA ASN A 302 41.07 19.60 -13.23
C ASN A 302 40.67 18.28 -13.89
N THR A 303 39.49 17.77 -13.58
CA THR A 303 38.99 16.51 -14.12
C THR A 303 37.53 16.65 -14.51
N LEU A 304 37.22 16.29 -15.76
CA LEU A 304 35.86 16.12 -16.24
C LEU A 304 35.40 14.70 -15.93
N ILE A 305 34.21 14.53 -15.35
CA ILE A 305 33.57 13.23 -15.13
C ILE A 305 32.14 13.27 -15.68
N GLY A 306 31.88 12.49 -16.72
CA GLY A 306 30.55 12.22 -17.25
C GLY A 306 29.82 11.16 -16.42
N ASN A 307 28.50 11.21 -16.40
CA ASN A 307 27.70 10.20 -15.72
C ASN A 307 26.50 9.73 -16.55
N HIS A 308 25.87 8.65 -16.11
CA HIS A 308 24.69 8.06 -16.74
C HIS A 308 23.39 8.87 -16.55
N ASN A 309 23.45 10.00 -15.82
CA ASN A 309 22.30 10.90 -15.59
C ASN A 309 22.40 12.17 -16.45
N HIS A 310 23.07 12.09 -17.61
CA HIS A 310 23.26 13.21 -18.53
C HIS A 310 23.90 14.44 -17.86
N MET A 311 24.91 14.25 -17.02
CA MET A 311 25.61 15.34 -16.34
C MET A 311 27.13 15.22 -16.51
N LEU A 312 27.77 16.36 -16.71
CA LEU A 312 29.23 16.52 -16.68
C LEU A 312 29.64 17.29 -15.43
N HIS A 313 30.53 16.70 -14.63
CA HIS A 313 31.08 17.30 -13.42
C HIS A 313 32.52 17.71 -13.64
N ILE A 314 32.87 18.93 -13.23
CA ILE A 314 34.22 19.46 -13.28
C ILE A 314 34.76 19.51 -11.86
N TYR A 315 35.75 18.69 -11.56
CA TYR A 315 36.44 18.68 -10.28
C TYR A 315 37.79 19.37 -10.39
N GLN A 316 38.16 20.11 -9.35
CA GLN A 316 39.55 20.44 -9.06
C GLN A 316 39.97 19.53 -7.90
N ASP A 317 40.80 18.53 -8.19
CA ASP A 317 41.08 17.37 -7.35
C ASP A 317 39.78 16.66 -6.88
N VAL A 318 39.30 16.95 -5.67
CA VAL A 318 38.06 16.37 -5.10
C VAL A 318 36.91 17.40 -5.04
N THR A 319 37.23 18.68 -5.22
CA THR A 319 36.30 19.81 -5.06
C THR A 319 35.51 20.02 -6.34
N LEU A 320 34.19 19.91 -6.28
CA LEU A 320 33.31 20.19 -7.42
C LEU A 320 33.35 21.69 -7.73
N LYS A 321 33.77 22.06 -8.93
CA LYS A 321 33.82 23.46 -9.41
C LYS A 321 32.65 23.82 -10.30
N TRP A 322 32.22 22.89 -11.13
CA TRP A 322 31.10 23.09 -12.05
C TRP A 322 30.35 21.79 -12.28
N ALA A 323 29.06 21.88 -12.54
CA ALA A 323 28.24 20.76 -12.96
C ALA A 323 27.25 21.24 -14.01
N THR A 324 27.20 20.56 -15.15
CA THR A 324 26.38 20.97 -16.28
C THR A 324 25.60 19.80 -16.84
N GLN A 325 24.36 20.05 -17.29
CA GLN A 325 23.56 19.06 -18.00
C GLN A 325 24.13 18.84 -19.40
N LEU A 326 24.22 17.58 -19.81
CA LEU A 326 24.49 17.13 -21.18
C LEU A 326 23.18 16.70 -21.84
N PRO A 327 23.08 16.70 -23.18
CA PRO A 327 21.92 16.18 -23.88
C PRO A 327 21.87 14.65 -23.96
N HIS A 328 23.01 13.97 -23.84
CA HIS A 328 23.15 12.52 -23.92
C HIS A 328 24.10 11.99 -22.83
N VAL A 329 24.17 10.66 -22.67
CA VAL A 329 25.19 10.03 -21.81
C VAL A 329 26.50 9.98 -22.60
N PRO A 330 27.62 10.54 -22.10
CA PRO A 330 28.88 10.48 -22.81
C PRO A 330 29.59 9.15 -22.54
N VAL A 331 30.00 8.44 -23.60
CA VAL A 331 30.90 7.27 -23.52
C VAL A 331 32.37 7.69 -23.62
N ALA A 332 32.66 8.79 -24.32
CA ALA A 332 33.98 9.40 -24.39
C ALA A 332 33.89 10.92 -24.23
N VAL A 333 34.89 11.51 -23.57
CA VAL A 333 35.05 12.96 -23.46
C VAL A 333 36.48 13.37 -23.78
N ARG A 334 36.63 14.42 -24.59
CA ARG A 334 37.90 15.05 -24.93
C ARG A 334 37.79 16.57 -24.81
N VAL A 335 38.93 17.23 -24.65
CA VAL A 335 39.03 18.69 -24.62
C VAL A 335 40.01 19.11 -25.70
N GLY A 336 39.54 19.89 -26.68
CA GLY A 336 40.33 20.26 -27.85
C GLY A 336 40.38 21.77 -28.12
N CYS A 337 41.12 22.12 -29.17
CA CYS A 337 41.26 23.46 -29.70
C CYS A 337 40.75 23.51 -31.16
N PHE A 338 39.62 24.16 -31.40
CA PHE A 338 39.02 24.31 -32.73
C PHE A 338 38.97 25.78 -33.12
N HIS A 339 39.54 26.15 -34.28
CA HIS A 339 39.50 27.51 -34.86
C HIS A 339 39.74 28.62 -33.83
N ASP A 340 40.86 28.53 -33.11
CA ASP A 340 41.30 29.42 -32.02
C ASP A 340 40.48 29.38 -30.71
N LEU A 341 39.40 28.59 -30.65
CA LEU A 341 38.66 28.34 -29.42
C LEU A 341 39.29 27.16 -28.65
N LYS A 342 40.00 27.49 -27.57
CA LYS A 342 40.58 26.50 -26.65
C LYS A 342 39.57 26.04 -25.61
N GLY A 343 39.67 24.77 -25.20
CA GLY A 343 38.89 24.24 -24.09
C GLY A 343 37.47 23.81 -24.47
N VAL A 344 37.24 23.49 -25.74
CA VAL A 344 35.96 22.96 -26.22
C VAL A 344 35.81 21.52 -25.73
N ILE A 345 34.66 21.21 -25.12
CA ILE A 345 34.37 19.88 -24.61
C ILE A 345 33.69 19.09 -25.72
N VAL A 346 34.33 18.01 -26.16
CA VAL A 346 33.79 17.09 -27.16
C VAL A 346 33.29 15.84 -26.46
N THR A 347 32.01 15.56 -26.62
CA THR A 347 31.35 14.37 -26.08
C THR A 347 30.85 13.48 -27.21
N LEU A 348 31.08 12.19 -27.08
CA LEU A 348 30.52 11.14 -27.94
C LEU A 348 29.65 10.22 -27.08
N SER A 349 28.47 9.85 -27.55
CA SER A 349 27.66 8.76 -26.98
C SER A 349 27.84 7.45 -27.74
N ASP A 350 27.35 6.37 -27.13
CA ASP A 350 27.25 5.04 -27.71
C ASP A 350 26.30 4.96 -28.92
N ASP A 351 25.26 5.80 -28.97
CA ASP A 351 24.30 5.86 -30.08
C ASP A 351 24.68 6.82 -31.23
N GLY A 352 25.85 7.47 -31.13
CA GLY A 352 26.41 8.29 -32.20
C GLY A 352 26.15 9.79 -32.10
N HIS A 353 25.61 10.33 -31.00
CA HIS A 353 25.60 11.77 -30.77
C HIS A 353 27.03 12.26 -30.54
N LEU A 354 27.52 13.10 -31.45
CA LEU A 354 28.79 13.79 -31.35
C LEU A 354 28.54 15.28 -31.16
N GLN A 355 28.98 15.82 -30.03
CA GLN A 355 28.74 17.21 -29.68
C GLN A 355 30.02 17.91 -29.21
N CYS A 356 30.26 19.09 -29.76
CA CYS A 356 31.19 20.09 -29.26
C CYS A 356 30.42 21.14 -28.47
N SER A 357 30.78 21.35 -27.21
CA SER A 357 30.06 22.22 -26.30
C SER A 357 30.98 23.11 -25.48
N TYR A 358 30.41 24.20 -24.97
CA TYR A 358 31.01 25.07 -23.95
C TYR A 358 30.08 25.16 -22.73
N LEU A 359 30.63 25.62 -21.60
CA LEU A 359 29.88 25.70 -20.35
C LEU A 359 28.96 26.94 -20.35
N GLY A 360 27.65 26.72 -20.30
CA GLY A 360 26.68 27.80 -20.17
C GLY A 360 26.68 28.41 -18.77
N THR A 361 26.86 29.72 -18.68
CA THR A 361 26.88 30.48 -17.42
C THR A 361 25.52 31.05 -17.03
N ASP A 362 24.54 31.06 -17.94
CA ASP A 362 23.20 31.57 -17.68
C ASP A 362 22.27 30.48 -17.11
N PRO A 363 21.66 30.69 -15.93
CA PRO A 363 20.79 29.72 -15.29
C PRO A 363 19.46 29.55 -16.05
N SER A 364 19.06 28.32 -16.35
CA SER A 364 17.73 28.04 -16.91
C SER A 364 16.68 28.03 -15.79
N LEU A 365 16.07 29.19 -15.51
CA LEU A 365 14.99 29.32 -14.53
C LEU A 365 13.65 28.82 -15.12
N PHE A 366 12.93 27.98 -14.37
CA PHE A 366 11.54 27.66 -14.69
C PHE A 366 10.65 28.86 -14.34
N GLN A 367 10.29 29.66 -15.34
CA GLN A 367 9.17 30.58 -15.25
C GLN A 367 8.02 30.00 -16.05
N ALA A 368 6.83 29.92 -15.42
CA ALA A 368 5.61 29.60 -16.16
C ALA A 368 5.50 30.61 -17.32
N PRO A 369 5.44 30.15 -18.58
CA PRO A 369 5.42 31.07 -19.69
C PRO A 369 4.17 31.96 -19.58
N LYS A 370 4.34 33.27 -19.74
CA LYS A 370 3.23 34.20 -19.87
C LYS A 370 2.61 33.98 -21.24
N VAL A 371 1.66 33.05 -21.33
CA VAL A 371 0.97 32.71 -22.58
C VAL A 371 -0.41 33.39 -22.54
N GLU A 372 -0.57 34.48 -23.30
CA GLU A 372 -1.88 35.15 -23.47
C GLU A 372 -2.89 34.29 -24.25
N SER A 373 -2.44 33.27 -24.99
CA SER A 373 -3.31 32.45 -25.85
C SER A 373 -4.02 31.27 -25.16
N ARG A 374 -3.86 31.09 -23.84
CA ARG A 374 -4.55 30.05 -23.05
C ARG A 374 -5.34 30.65 -21.89
N GLU A 375 -6.31 31.50 -22.20
CA GLU A 375 -7.30 31.92 -21.21
C GLU A 375 -8.21 30.74 -20.83
N LEU A 376 -8.53 30.60 -19.54
CA LEU A 376 -9.47 29.58 -19.06
C LEU A 376 -10.88 29.89 -19.60
N ASN A 377 -11.63 28.86 -20.00
CA ASN A 377 -13.02 29.00 -20.44
C ASN A 377 -13.97 29.24 -19.25
N TYR A 378 -14.07 30.49 -18.80
CA TYR A 378 -14.87 30.87 -17.63
C TYR A 378 -16.37 30.54 -17.77
N ASP A 379 -16.92 30.59 -18.98
CA ASP A 379 -18.35 30.36 -19.21
C ASP A 379 -18.77 28.92 -18.87
N GLU A 380 -17.98 27.93 -19.28
CA GLU A 380 -18.23 26.52 -18.99
C GLU A 380 -18.08 26.21 -17.48
N LEU A 381 -17.05 26.78 -16.86
CA LEU A 381 -16.78 26.64 -15.43
C LEU A 381 -17.89 27.26 -14.57
N ASP A 382 -18.46 28.41 -14.95
CA ASP A 382 -19.53 29.07 -14.19
C ASP A 382 -20.86 28.29 -14.26
N VAL A 383 -21.17 27.69 -15.42
CA VAL A 383 -22.35 26.82 -15.57
C VAL A 383 -22.25 25.60 -14.65
N GLU A 384 -21.11 24.90 -14.67
CA GLU A 384 -20.86 23.74 -13.80
C GLU A 384 -20.92 24.15 -12.32
N LEU A 385 -20.28 25.26 -11.94
CA LEU A 385 -20.27 25.78 -10.57
C LEU A 385 -21.68 26.09 -10.05
N LYS A 386 -22.53 26.72 -10.88
CA LYS A 386 -23.93 27.01 -10.53
C LYS A 386 -24.75 25.74 -10.32
N GLU A 387 -24.54 24.71 -11.14
CA GLU A 387 -25.18 23.41 -10.95
C GLU A 387 -24.80 22.79 -9.61
N LEU A 388 -23.50 22.73 -9.30
CA LEU A 388 -22.95 22.22 -8.03
C LEU A 388 -23.50 22.99 -6.81
N GLN A 389 -23.54 24.31 -6.87
CA GLN A 389 -24.08 25.15 -5.79
C GLN A 389 -25.57 24.89 -5.54
N LYS A 390 -26.36 24.64 -6.59
CA LYS A 390 -27.78 24.30 -6.46
C LYS A 390 -27.95 23.01 -5.66
N ILE A 391 -27.20 21.96 -5.98
CA ILE A 391 -27.24 20.69 -5.25
C ILE A 391 -26.87 20.87 -3.77
N ILE A 392 -25.84 21.67 -3.47
CA ILE A 392 -25.43 21.96 -2.08
C ILE A 392 -26.56 22.66 -1.31
N LYS A 393 -27.26 23.62 -1.92
CA LYS A 393 -28.37 24.34 -1.28
C LYS A 393 -29.56 23.41 -1.02
N ASP A 394 -29.91 22.57 -1.99
CA ASP A 394 -31.02 21.61 -1.88
C ASP A 394 -30.79 20.61 -0.73
N VAL A 395 -29.56 20.10 -0.58
CA VAL A 395 -29.17 19.20 0.53
C VAL A 395 -29.26 19.89 1.90
N LYS A 396 -28.91 21.17 2.00
CA LYS A 396 -28.97 21.91 3.28
C LYS A 396 -30.39 22.21 3.74
N LEU A 397 -31.33 22.45 2.83
CA LEU A 397 -32.71 22.84 3.18
C LEU A 397 -33.56 21.67 3.64
N GLN A 398 -33.35 20.46 3.08
CA GLN A 398 -34.18 19.31 3.41
C GLN A 398 -33.62 18.46 4.57
N GLY A 399 -32.38 18.69 5.03
CA GLY A 399 -31.73 17.93 6.12
C GLY A 399 -31.55 16.43 5.85
N VAL A 400 -32.11 15.96 4.73
CA VAL A 400 -32.21 14.62 4.19
C VAL A 400 -32.03 14.84 2.68
N TRP A 401 -31.31 13.94 2.01
CA TRP A 401 -31.22 13.95 0.55
C TRP A 401 -32.62 14.14 -0.06
N PRO A 402 -32.78 14.89 -1.18
CA PRO A 402 -34.08 15.04 -1.79
C PRO A 402 -34.73 13.68 -1.99
N LEU A 403 -35.86 13.48 -1.31
CA LEU A 403 -36.74 12.31 -1.37
C LEU A 403 -37.35 12.08 -2.77
N THR A 404 -36.79 12.70 -3.82
CA THR A 404 -37.24 12.63 -5.22
C THR A 404 -36.96 11.27 -5.88
N GLU A 405 -36.46 10.28 -5.13
CA GLU A 405 -36.44 8.87 -5.51
C GLU A 405 -37.00 8.01 -4.37
N GLN A 406 -38.23 8.28 -3.93
CA GLN A 406 -39.06 7.24 -3.31
C GLN A 406 -39.66 6.32 -4.39
N GLU A 407 -38.89 6.04 -5.45
CA GLU A 407 -39.19 4.94 -6.34
C GLU A 407 -38.61 3.69 -5.67
N ASP A 408 -39.46 2.72 -5.36
CA ASP A 408 -39.06 1.40 -4.86
C ASP A 408 -38.21 0.70 -5.95
N ASP A 409 -36.93 1.08 -6.08
CA ASP A 409 -35.97 0.50 -7.03
C ASP A 409 -35.89 -1.01 -6.88
N LEU A 410 -36.06 -1.47 -5.64
CA LEU A 410 -36.05 -2.87 -5.25
C LEU A 410 -37.12 -3.15 -4.19
N LYS A 411 -38.06 -4.01 -4.53
CA LYS A 411 -39.07 -4.53 -3.60
C LYS A 411 -38.60 -5.87 -3.03
N VAL A 412 -38.59 -5.98 -1.71
CA VAL A 412 -38.22 -7.20 -0.97
C VAL A 412 -39.44 -7.73 -0.24
N SER A 413 -39.76 -9.00 -0.43
CA SER A 413 -40.86 -9.67 0.27
C SER A 413 -40.45 -11.04 0.77
N ALA A 414 -40.92 -11.41 1.95
CA ALA A 414 -40.61 -12.67 2.61
C ALA A 414 -41.89 -13.50 2.76
N SER A 415 -41.83 -14.78 2.39
CA SER A 415 -42.89 -15.75 2.63
C SER A 415 -42.35 -16.92 3.44
N VAL A 416 -42.95 -17.15 4.61
CA VAL A 416 -42.59 -18.25 5.50
C VAL A 416 -43.54 -19.41 5.25
N SER A 417 -42.99 -20.62 5.08
CA SER A 417 -43.80 -21.81 4.82
C SER A 417 -44.74 -22.10 5.99
N SER A 418 -45.98 -22.51 5.70
CA SER A 418 -46.99 -22.77 6.75
C SER A 418 -46.79 -24.11 7.45
N THR A 419 -45.93 -25.00 6.95
CA THR A 419 -45.60 -26.31 7.51
C THR A 419 -44.10 -26.41 7.79
N LEU A 420 -43.72 -27.23 8.78
CA LEU A 420 -42.31 -27.58 8.98
C LEU A 420 -41.81 -28.41 7.79
N ASP A 421 -40.51 -28.38 7.53
CA ASP A 421 -39.90 -29.16 6.46
C ASP A 421 -40.05 -30.66 6.77
N SER A 422 -40.44 -31.46 5.77
CA SER A 422 -40.62 -32.92 5.94
C SER A 422 -39.33 -33.66 6.27
N VAL A 423 -38.19 -33.09 5.84
CA VAL A 423 -36.83 -33.54 6.17
C VAL A 423 -36.09 -32.34 6.76
N SER A 424 -35.61 -32.48 7.99
CA SER A 424 -34.83 -31.45 8.66
C SER A 424 -33.61 -31.06 7.82
N GLN A 425 -33.44 -29.76 7.61
CA GLN A 425 -32.28 -29.17 6.94
C GLN A 425 -31.21 -28.68 7.92
N ALA A 426 -31.28 -29.09 9.20
CA ALA A 426 -30.34 -28.64 10.22
C ALA A 426 -28.93 -29.20 9.98
N THR A 427 -27.93 -28.30 9.94
CA THR A 427 -26.51 -28.64 9.73
C THR A 427 -25.78 -28.67 11.08
N ASN A 428 -24.82 -29.59 11.25
CA ASN A 428 -23.99 -29.72 12.46
C ASN A 428 -24.79 -29.98 13.75
N VAL A 429 -25.83 -30.80 13.68
CA VAL A 429 -26.54 -31.27 14.87
C VAL A 429 -25.66 -32.28 15.60
N GLU A 430 -25.52 -32.13 16.93
CA GLU A 430 -24.78 -33.09 17.76
C GLU A 430 -25.37 -34.51 17.61
N PRO A 431 -24.54 -35.54 17.43
CA PRO A 431 -25.01 -36.91 17.27
C PRO A 431 -25.67 -37.38 18.56
N GLY A 432 -27.01 -37.49 18.57
CA GLY A 432 -27.79 -38.00 19.69
C GLY A 432 -29.02 -37.17 20.08
N ALA A 433 -29.20 -35.97 19.53
CA ALA A 433 -30.41 -35.18 19.74
C ALA A 433 -31.56 -35.63 18.81
N ASP A 434 -32.80 -35.59 19.31
CA ASP A 434 -34.01 -35.74 18.49
C ASP A 434 -33.94 -34.82 17.25
N SER A 435 -34.55 -35.23 16.13
CA SER A 435 -34.49 -34.48 14.88
C SER A 435 -34.95 -33.02 15.09
N VAL A 436 -34.02 -32.07 14.94
CA VAL A 436 -34.30 -30.64 15.06
C VAL A 436 -35.24 -30.21 13.93
N PRO A 437 -36.42 -29.62 14.21
CA PRO A 437 -37.30 -29.14 13.15
C PRO A 437 -36.69 -27.94 12.41
N SER A 438 -36.93 -27.86 11.10
CA SER A 438 -36.57 -26.71 10.26
C SER A 438 -37.78 -26.17 9.52
N ILE A 439 -37.71 -24.90 9.12
CA ILE A 439 -38.76 -24.26 8.33
C ILE A 439 -38.17 -23.46 7.17
N THR A 440 -38.69 -23.70 5.96
CA THR A 440 -38.27 -22.99 4.76
C THR A 440 -38.90 -21.60 4.66
N VAL A 441 -38.06 -20.57 4.50
CA VAL A 441 -38.41 -19.18 4.22
C VAL A 441 -37.97 -18.83 2.80
N LYS A 442 -38.85 -18.22 2.02
CA LYS A 442 -38.59 -17.76 0.66
C LYS A 442 -38.57 -16.23 0.61
N ILE A 443 -37.45 -15.66 0.18
CA ILE A 443 -37.32 -14.21 -0.07
C ILE A 443 -37.43 -13.96 -1.56
N THR A 444 -38.26 -13.01 -1.96
CA THR A 444 -38.45 -12.59 -3.35
C THR A 444 -38.04 -11.13 -3.51
N LEU A 445 -37.15 -10.88 -4.46
CA LEU A 445 -36.57 -9.59 -4.83
C LEU A 445 -37.07 -9.20 -6.22
N GLN A 446 -37.62 -8.00 -6.36
CA GLN A 446 -38.09 -7.47 -7.64
C GLN A 446 -37.48 -6.09 -7.87
N ASN A 447 -36.65 -5.94 -8.92
CA ASN A 447 -36.04 -4.66 -9.27
C ASN A 447 -36.85 -3.92 -10.34
N ARG A 448 -36.87 -2.60 -10.28
CA ARG A 448 -37.45 -1.73 -11.32
C ARG A 448 -36.40 -1.20 -12.30
N VAL A 449 -35.17 -1.04 -11.84
CA VAL A 449 -34.03 -0.50 -12.61
C VAL A 449 -32.86 -1.50 -12.60
N VAL A 450 -31.89 -1.31 -13.48
CA VAL A 450 -30.65 -2.11 -13.45
C VAL A 450 -29.89 -1.80 -12.16
N LEU A 451 -29.56 -2.85 -11.40
CA LEU A 451 -28.89 -2.73 -10.10
C LEU A 451 -27.62 -3.57 -10.10
N GLN A 452 -26.58 -3.06 -9.46
CA GLN A 452 -25.29 -3.74 -9.33
C GLN A 452 -25.01 -4.08 -7.87
N LYS A 453 -24.13 -5.07 -7.65
CA LYS A 453 -23.63 -5.46 -6.32
C LYS A 453 -24.78 -5.77 -5.33
N VAL A 454 -25.83 -6.44 -5.80
CA VAL A 454 -27.01 -6.75 -4.97
C VAL A 454 -26.68 -7.91 -4.05
N LYS A 455 -26.62 -7.64 -2.74
CA LYS A 455 -26.32 -8.61 -1.69
C LYS A 455 -27.45 -8.65 -0.68
N LEU A 456 -28.06 -9.82 -0.54
CA LEU A 456 -29.04 -10.14 0.50
C LEU A 456 -28.32 -10.81 1.67
N SER A 457 -28.53 -10.31 2.87
CA SER A 457 -28.06 -10.89 4.13
C SER A 457 -29.26 -11.10 5.06
N ILE A 458 -29.38 -12.28 5.64
CA ILE A 458 -30.49 -12.64 6.52
C ILE A 458 -29.96 -12.84 7.93
N TYR A 459 -30.67 -12.26 8.89
CA TYR A 459 -30.34 -12.30 10.32
C TYR A 459 -31.51 -12.89 11.10
N VAL A 460 -31.18 -13.75 12.06
CA VAL A 460 -32.12 -14.30 13.05
C VAL A 460 -31.45 -14.24 14.42
N GLN A 461 -32.23 -14.23 15.50
CA GLN A 461 -31.69 -14.18 16.85
C GLN A 461 -31.10 -15.54 17.27
N PRO A 462 -29.89 -15.58 17.86
CA PRO A 462 -29.41 -16.79 18.53
C PRO A 462 -30.42 -17.27 19.58
N PRO A 463 -30.73 -18.58 19.65
CA PRO A 463 -30.01 -19.71 19.06
C PRO A 463 -30.56 -20.24 17.72
N LEU A 464 -31.38 -19.46 17.00
CA LEU A 464 -31.77 -19.81 15.64
C LEU A 464 -30.57 -19.71 14.70
N GLN A 465 -30.48 -20.64 13.76
CA GLN A 465 -29.46 -20.66 12.71
C GLN A 465 -30.11 -20.86 11.34
N LEU A 466 -29.45 -20.32 10.32
CA LEU A 466 -29.83 -20.41 8.92
C LEU A 466 -28.98 -21.46 8.21
N THR A 467 -29.55 -22.15 7.21
CA THR A 467 -28.76 -23.00 6.30
C THR A 467 -27.83 -22.19 5.41
N CYS A 468 -28.27 -21.00 5.00
CA CYS A 468 -27.50 -20.02 4.25
C CYS A 468 -27.95 -18.61 4.66
N ASP A 469 -27.00 -17.76 5.04
CA ASP A 469 -27.22 -16.42 5.57
C ASP A 469 -27.06 -15.31 4.50
N GLN A 470 -26.34 -15.59 3.42
CA GLN A 470 -25.98 -14.59 2.41
C GLN A 470 -26.21 -15.08 0.99
N PHE A 471 -26.76 -14.20 0.16
CA PHE A 471 -27.01 -14.44 -1.26
C PHE A 471 -26.59 -13.23 -2.09
N THR A 472 -26.07 -13.46 -3.29
CA THR A 472 -25.68 -12.40 -4.23
C THR A 472 -26.46 -12.56 -5.53
N PHE A 473 -26.87 -11.44 -6.12
CA PHE A 473 -27.70 -11.40 -7.32
C PHE A 473 -27.13 -10.43 -8.35
N ASP A 474 -27.24 -10.81 -9.62
CA ASP A 474 -26.89 -9.98 -10.76
C ASP A 474 -28.17 -9.48 -11.45
N PHE A 475 -28.55 -8.24 -11.14
CA PHE A 475 -29.75 -7.60 -11.71
C PHE A 475 -29.40 -6.76 -12.95
N THR A 476 -29.12 -7.44 -14.06
CA THR A 476 -28.67 -6.80 -15.32
C THR A 476 -29.80 -6.23 -16.17
N VAL A 477 -31.06 -6.55 -15.87
CA VAL A 477 -32.24 -6.12 -16.64
C VAL A 477 -33.28 -5.53 -15.69
N PRO A 478 -34.00 -4.46 -16.08
CA PRO A 478 -35.18 -3.97 -15.36
C PRO A 478 -36.28 -5.04 -15.21
N ASP A 479 -37.13 -4.91 -14.19
CA ASP A 479 -38.31 -5.77 -13.95
C ASP A 479 -38.01 -7.27 -13.77
N MET A 480 -36.80 -7.60 -13.35
CA MET A 480 -36.41 -8.97 -13.03
C MET A 480 -36.88 -9.36 -11.63
N THR A 481 -37.35 -10.60 -11.49
CA THR A 481 -37.71 -11.16 -10.19
C THR A 481 -36.79 -12.34 -9.87
N SER A 482 -36.12 -12.27 -8.72
CA SER A 482 -35.29 -13.36 -8.21
C SER A 482 -35.83 -13.83 -6.86
N SER A 483 -35.78 -15.14 -6.61
CA SER A 483 -36.19 -15.68 -5.31
C SER A 483 -35.18 -16.69 -4.79
N VAL A 484 -34.91 -16.64 -3.49
CA VAL A 484 -34.08 -17.61 -2.77
C VAL A 484 -34.87 -18.23 -1.64
N ALA A 485 -34.56 -19.48 -1.33
CA ALA A 485 -35.12 -20.19 -0.21
C ALA A 485 -33.99 -20.66 0.71
N PHE A 486 -34.20 -20.53 2.01
CA PHE A 486 -33.31 -21.04 3.06
C PHE A 486 -34.17 -21.60 4.19
N SER A 487 -33.59 -22.47 5.01
CA SER A 487 -34.29 -23.04 6.17
C SER A 487 -33.74 -22.45 7.46
N VAL A 488 -34.63 -22.15 8.39
CA VAL A 488 -34.31 -21.73 9.76
C VAL A 488 -34.54 -22.91 10.69
N TYR A 489 -33.59 -23.16 11.60
CA TYR A 489 -33.67 -24.24 12.58
C TYR A 489 -33.07 -23.80 13.92
N LEU A 490 -33.38 -24.53 14.99
CA LEU A 490 -32.88 -24.25 16.34
C LEU A 490 -31.57 -25.02 16.58
N LYS A 491 -30.45 -24.33 16.79
CA LYS A 491 -29.14 -25.00 16.94
C LYS A 491 -28.80 -25.38 18.38
N ARG A 492 -29.04 -24.48 19.33
CA ARG A 492 -28.64 -24.63 20.74
C ARG A 492 -29.86 -24.87 21.63
N ASN A 493 -29.63 -25.46 22.81
CA ASN A 493 -30.66 -25.92 23.74
C ASN A 493 -31.20 -24.82 24.67
N TYR A 494 -31.49 -23.63 24.14
CA TYR A 494 -32.19 -22.57 24.88
C TYR A 494 -33.18 -21.83 23.97
N THR A 495 -33.98 -20.94 24.54
CA THR A 495 -35.08 -20.27 23.84
C THR A 495 -34.57 -18.99 23.16
N PRO A 496 -34.96 -18.70 21.90
CA PRO A 496 -34.65 -17.42 21.28
C PRO A 496 -35.44 -16.28 21.93
N SER A 497 -34.83 -15.09 22.02
CA SER A 497 -35.52 -13.91 22.55
C SER A 497 -36.67 -13.42 21.67
N GLU A 498 -36.62 -13.71 20.35
CA GLU A 498 -37.65 -13.32 19.41
C GLU A 498 -37.76 -14.33 18.27
N LEU A 499 -38.98 -14.49 17.74
CA LEU A 499 -39.28 -15.31 16.55
C LEU A 499 -39.46 -14.43 15.31
N GLU A 500 -38.58 -13.44 15.14
CA GLU A 500 -38.51 -12.57 13.97
C GLU A 500 -37.15 -12.74 13.28
N GLY A 501 -37.19 -12.81 11.96
CA GLY A 501 -36.01 -12.73 11.11
C GLY A 501 -36.02 -11.47 10.27
N ASN A 502 -34.83 -11.05 9.86
CA ASN A 502 -34.63 -9.80 9.16
C ASN A 502 -33.78 -10.00 7.90
N ALA A 503 -34.34 -9.70 6.75
CA ALA A 503 -33.68 -9.73 5.46
C ALA A 503 -33.23 -8.32 5.06
N VAL A 504 -31.93 -8.10 4.95
CA VAL A 504 -31.31 -6.81 4.57
C VAL A 504 -30.69 -6.97 3.18
N VAL A 505 -31.07 -6.11 2.25
CA VAL A 505 -30.53 -6.10 0.88
C VAL A 505 -29.77 -4.81 0.65
N SER A 506 -28.48 -4.92 0.36
CA SER A 506 -27.65 -3.81 -0.09
C SER A 506 -27.44 -3.87 -1.60
N TYR A 507 -27.52 -2.74 -2.29
CA TYR A 507 -27.30 -2.65 -3.73
C TYR A 507 -26.70 -1.30 -4.13
N SER A 508 -26.11 -1.24 -5.32
CA SER A 508 -25.57 -0.02 -5.93
C SER A 508 -26.42 0.39 -7.13
N ARG A 509 -26.94 1.62 -7.10
CA ARG A 509 -27.64 2.24 -8.24
C ARG A 509 -26.64 3.04 -9.08
N PRO A 510 -26.28 2.60 -10.30
CA PRO A 510 -25.40 3.35 -11.19
C PRO A 510 -26.07 4.70 -11.55
N THR A 511 -25.29 5.78 -11.50
CA THR A 511 -25.73 7.14 -11.85
C THR A 511 -24.66 7.83 -12.69
N ASP A 512 -25.03 8.87 -13.43
CA ASP A 512 -24.09 9.61 -14.28
C ASP A 512 -22.90 10.22 -13.50
N ARG A 513 -23.10 10.53 -12.21
CA ARG A 513 -22.05 11.07 -11.32
C ARG A 513 -21.13 10.00 -10.74
N ASN A 514 -21.64 8.78 -10.61
CA ASN A 514 -20.87 7.66 -10.09
C ASN A 514 -21.26 6.39 -10.85
N PRO A 515 -20.52 6.05 -11.92
CA PRO A 515 -20.75 4.84 -12.71
C PRO A 515 -20.68 3.55 -11.87
N ASP A 516 -19.90 3.53 -10.78
CA ASP A 516 -19.80 2.39 -9.85
C ASP A 516 -21.04 2.24 -8.94
N GLY A 517 -21.90 3.25 -8.93
CA GLY A 517 -23.20 3.29 -8.27
C GLY A 517 -23.21 3.77 -6.83
N ILE A 518 -24.34 4.38 -6.44
CA ILE A 518 -24.59 4.88 -5.09
C ILE A 518 -25.16 3.73 -4.24
N PRO A 519 -24.59 3.44 -3.06
CA PRO A 519 -25.09 2.38 -2.20
C PRO A 519 -26.45 2.73 -1.59
N ARG A 520 -27.34 1.74 -1.57
CA ARG A 520 -28.69 1.77 -1.01
C ARG A 520 -28.95 0.48 -0.24
N VAL A 521 -29.83 0.55 0.75
CA VAL A 521 -30.20 -0.59 1.60
C VAL A 521 -31.72 -0.63 1.78
N VAL A 522 -32.31 -1.81 1.60
CA VAL A 522 -33.73 -2.09 1.84
C VAL A 522 -33.83 -3.26 2.82
N GLN A 523 -34.80 -3.21 3.74
CA GLN A 523 -34.96 -4.19 4.79
C GLN A 523 -36.38 -4.76 4.81
N CYS A 524 -36.52 -6.06 5.06
CA CYS A 524 -37.79 -6.76 5.16
C CYS A 524 -37.77 -7.71 6.36
N LYS A 525 -38.74 -7.56 7.26
CA LYS A 525 -38.91 -8.43 8.43
C LYS A 525 -39.88 -9.57 8.12
N PHE A 526 -39.65 -10.73 8.72
CA PHE A 526 -40.52 -11.89 8.61
C PHE A 526 -40.65 -12.61 9.95
N ARG A 527 -41.86 -13.10 10.25
CA ARG A 527 -42.15 -13.77 11.51
C ARG A 527 -42.10 -15.29 11.34
N LEU A 528 -41.37 -15.95 12.23
CA LEU A 528 -41.28 -17.40 12.30
C LEU A 528 -42.40 -17.97 13.19
N PRO A 529 -42.99 -19.12 12.85
CA PRO A 529 -44.08 -19.68 13.62
C PRO A 529 -43.58 -20.36 14.91
N LEU A 530 -44.34 -20.22 15.99
CA LEU A 530 -44.02 -20.77 17.31
C LEU A 530 -43.69 -22.28 17.30
N LYS A 531 -44.33 -23.05 16.41
CA LYS A 531 -44.10 -24.49 16.27
C LYS A 531 -42.68 -24.89 15.86
N LEU A 532 -41.86 -23.94 15.38
CA LEU A 532 -40.44 -24.18 15.09
C LEU A 532 -39.65 -24.53 16.37
N ILE A 533 -40.04 -23.94 17.51
CA ILE A 533 -39.30 -24.05 18.77
C ILE A 533 -40.12 -24.67 19.91
N CYS A 534 -41.37 -25.03 19.64
CA CYS A 534 -42.32 -25.48 20.64
C CYS A 534 -43.06 -26.73 20.17
N LEU A 535 -43.28 -27.65 21.11
CA LEU A 535 -44.09 -28.86 20.97
C LEU A 535 -45.25 -28.82 21.96
N PRO A 536 -46.36 -29.53 21.71
CA PRO A 536 -47.39 -29.72 22.73
C PRO A 536 -46.79 -30.44 23.94
N GLY A 537 -47.13 -29.97 25.14
CA GLY A 537 -46.64 -30.50 26.41
C GLY A 537 -47.77 -30.70 27.41
N GLN A 538 -47.54 -31.51 28.44
CA GLN A 538 -48.51 -31.63 29.53
C GLN A 538 -48.53 -30.34 30.36
N PRO A 539 -49.70 -29.74 30.60
CA PRO A 539 -49.81 -28.52 31.41
C PRO A 539 -49.45 -28.80 32.87
N SER A 540 -48.63 -27.93 33.46
CA SER A 540 -48.33 -27.97 34.90
C SER A 540 -49.42 -27.26 35.68
N LYS A 541 -49.89 -27.85 36.79
CA LYS A 541 -50.88 -27.22 37.67
C LYS A 541 -50.30 -26.04 38.45
N THR A 542 -49.01 -26.11 38.78
CA THR A 542 -48.29 -25.12 39.58
C THR A 542 -46.93 -24.87 38.96
N ALA A 543 -46.57 -23.59 38.83
CA ALA A 543 -45.23 -23.16 38.46
C ALA A 543 -44.83 -21.96 39.33
N SER A 544 -43.52 -21.69 39.44
CA SER A 544 -42.95 -20.61 40.25
C SER A 544 -43.43 -19.21 39.82
N HIS A 545 -43.39 -18.91 38.53
CA HIS A 545 -43.71 -17.58 37.99
C HIS A 545 -45.06 -17.60 37.27
N LYS A 546 -45.88 -16.58 37.53
CA LYS A 546 -47.24 -16.46 37.00
C LYS A 546 -47.54 -15.04 36.54
N LEU A 547 -48.07 -14.93 35.34
CA LEU A 547 -48.54 -13.68 34.74
C LEU A 547 -50.04 -13.80 34.42
N THR A 548 -50.83 -12.76 34.67
CA THR A 548 -52.25 -12.73 34.27
C THR A 548 -52.52 -11.50 33.40
N ILE A 549 -53.00 -11.73 32.18
CA ILE A 549 -53.42 -10.70 31.24
C ILE A 549 -54.94 -10.60 31.25
N ASP A 550 -55.44 -9.39 31.47
CA ASP A 550 -56.85 -9.04 31.39
C ASP A 550 -57.20 -8.63 29.95
N THR A 551 -58.31 -9.12 29.42
CA THR A 551 -58.89 -8.69 28.15
C THR A 551 -60.24 -8.03 28.39
N ASN A 552 -60.70 -7.19 27.47
CA ASN A 552 -62.04 -6.59 27.53
C ASN A 552 -63.15 -7.41 26.82
N LYS A 553 -62.81 -8.60 26.32
CA LYS A 553 -63.72 -9.53 25.64
C LYS A 553 -63.75 -10.88 26.35
N SER A 554 -64.78 -11.68 26.06
CA SER A 554 -64.90 -13.05 26.57
C SER A 554 -63.70 -13.91 26.16
N PRO A 555 -63.27 -14.85 27.01
CA PRO A 555 -62.18 -15.77 26.70
C PRO A 555 -62.51 -16.61 25.46
N VAL A 556 -61.52 -16.75 24.58
CA VAL A 556 -61.54 -17.55 23.35
C VAL A 556 -61.02 -18.94 23.68
N SER A 557 -61.56 -19.97 23.02
CA SER A 557 -61.06 -21.34 23.16
C SER A 557 -59.58 -21.42 22.77
N LEU A 558 -58.74 -21.98 23.66
CA LEU A 558 -57.30 -22.12 23.40
C LEU A 558 -57.02 -23.05 22.21
N LEU A 559 -57.88 -24.05 21.99
CA LEU A 559 -57.82 -24.95 20.83
C LEU A 559 -58.00 -24.19 19.51
N GLY A 560 -58.80 -23.12 19.51
CA GLY A 560 -59.01 -22.27 18.33
C GLY A 560 -57.86 -21.29 18.08
N LEU A 561 -57.18 -20.83 19.14
CA LEU A 561 -56.02 -19.95 19.02
C LEU A 561 -54.74 -20.72 18.65
N PHE A 562 -54.58 -21.93 19.16
CA PHE A 562 -53.37 -22.76 19.01
C PHE A 562 -53.70 -24.14 18.43
N PRO A 563 -54.20 -24.22 17.18
CA PRO A 563 -54.56 -25.49 16.56
C PRO A 563 -53.37 -26.44 16.40
N ASP A 564 -52.17 -25.88 16.19
CA ASP A 564 -50.92 -26.66 16.05
C ASP A 564 -50.50 -27.41 17.32
N PHE A 565 -51.07 -27.05 18.48
CA PHE A 565 -50.71 -27.58 19.80
C PHE A 565 -51.85 -28.37 20.46
N ALA A 566 -52.94 -28.61 19.72
CA ALA A 566 -54.05 -29.41 20.19
C ALA A 566 -53.68 -30.90 20.16
N ASN A 567 -53.72 -31.58 21.31
CA ASN A 567 -53.66 -33.03 21.35
C ASN A 567 -55.05 -33.60 21.01
N PRO A 568 -55.16 -34.55 20.06
CA PRO A 568 -56.44 -35.16 19.71
C PRO A 568 -57.07 -35.97 20.86
N SER A 569 -56.34 -36.23 21.94
CA SER A 569 -56.82 -36.95 23.13
C SER A 569 -57.41 -36.06 24.23
N ASP A 570 -57.32 -34.73 24.13
CA ASP A 570 -57.59 -33.78 25.24
C ASP A 570 -58.87 -32.93 25.04
N ASP A 571 -59.94 -33.51 24.49
CA ASP A 571 -61.20 -32.80 24.24
C ASP A 571 -61.85 -32.24 25.54
N ASP A 572 -61.51 -32.80 26.70
CA ASP A 572 -62.00 -32.35 28.01
C ASP A 572 -61.29 -31.09 28.56
N GLN A 573 -60.13 -30.68 28.00
CA GLN A 573 -59.28 -29.61 28.53
C GLN A 573 -59.23 -28.34 27.67
N VAL A 574 -60.35 -27.93 27.07
CA VAL A 574 -60.50 -26.77 26.15
C VAL A 574 -59.89 -25.44 26.65
N ASN A 575 -59.70 -25.28 27.96
CA ASN A 575 -59.27 -24.03 28.59
C ASN A 575 -57.84 -24.05 29.16
N VAL A 576 -57.11 -25.16 29.02
CA VAL A 576 -55.74 -25.30 29.53
C VAL A 576 -54.86 -25.89 28.43
N MET A 577 -53.71 -25.28 28.20
CA MET A 577 -52.75 -25.76 27.20
C MET A 577 -51.34 -25.74 27.76
N GLY A 578 -50.59 -26.82 27.54
CA GLY A 578 -49.19 -26.94 27.90
C GLY A 578 -48.29 -26.83 26.66
N PHE A 579 -47.25 -26.02 26.78
CA PHE A 579 -46.23 -25.80 25.77
C PHE A 579 -44.91 -26.33 26.30
N ARG A 580 -44.23 -27.16 25.51
CA ARG A 580 -42.87 -27.63 25.79
C ARG A 580 -41.94 -27.03 24.75
N LEU A 581 -41.10 -26.08 25.17
CA LEU A 581 -40.08 -25.50 24.31
C LEU A 581 -38.97 -26.55 24.09
N LEU A 582 -38.33 -26.53 22.91
CA LEU A 582 -37.28 -27.50 22.57
C LEU A 582 -36.06 -27.41 23.51
N GLY A 583 -35.84 -26.26 24.15
CA GLY A 583 -34.84 -26.10 25.22
C GLY A 583 -35.18 -26.78 26.55
N GLY A 584 -36.33 -27.45 26.66
CA GLY A 584 -36.76 -28.21 27.85
C GLY A 584 -37.75 -27.48 28.76
N ALA A 585 -37.90 -26.17 28.61
CA ALA A 585 -38.84 -25.34 29.37
C ALA A 585 -40.31 -25.73 29.14
N ARG A 586 -41.12 -25.62 30.20
CA ARG A 586 -42.55 -25.94 30.19
C ARG A 586 -43.37 -24.72 30.59
N VAL A 587 -44.21 -24.25 29.68
CA VAL A 587 -45.10 -23.11 29.89
C VAL A 587 -46.55 -23.57 29.83
N THR A 588 -47.37 -23.13 30.77
CA THR A 588 -48.81 -23.47 30.83
C THR A 588 -49.65 -22.22 30.65
N LEU A 589 -50.60 -22.29 29.74
CA LEU A 589 -51.58 -21.24 29.47
C LEU A 589 -52.96 -21.68 29.96
N LEU A 590 -53.60 -20.86 30.78
CA LEU A 590 -54.95 -21.09 31.30
C LEU A 590 -55.87 -19.95 30.88
N ALA A 591 -56.93 -20.28 30.15
CA ALA A 591 -58.04 -19.37 29.89
C ALA A 591 -59.07 -19.48 31.04
N SER A 592 -59.40 -18.36 31.67
CA SER A 592 -60.37 -18.36 32.78
C SER A 592 -61.79 -18.53 32.24
N ARG A 593 -62.51 -19.58 32.62
CA ARG A 593 -63.92 -19.77 32.22
C ARG A 593 -64.88 -18.70 32.77
N THR A 594 -64.53 -18.11 33.91
CA THR A 594 -65.39 -17.20 34.69
C THR A 594 -64.94 -15.74 34.60
N SER A 595 -63.86 -15.44 33.88
CA SER A 595 -63.27 -14.11 33.83
C SER A 595 -62.67 -13.84 32.46
N GLN A 596 -62.50 -12.58 32.11
CA GLN A 596 -61.89 -12.15 30.85
C GLN A 596 -60.35 -12.14 31.00
N ARG A 597 -59.78 -13.26 31.46
CA ARG A 597 -58.39 -13.34 31.91
C ARG A 597 -57.69 -14.57 31.37
N TYR A 598 -56.45 -14.40 30.94
CA TYR A 598 -55.53 -15.48 30.59
C TYR A 598 -54.37 -15.47 31.57
N ARG A 599 -54.06 -16.63 32.15
CA ARG A 599 -52.92 -16.81 33.04
C ARG A 599 -51.86 -17.66 32.36
N ILE A 600 -50.63 -17.17 32.33
CA ILE A 600 -49.46 -17.87 31.80
C ILE A 600 -48.55 -18.18 32.99
N GLN A 601 -48.04 -19.40 33.08
CA GLN A 601 -47.16 -19.81 34.16
C GLN A 601 -46.02 -20.71 33.66
N SER A 602 -44.83 -20.53 34.21
CA SER A 602 -43.60 -21.28 33.88
C SER A 602 -42.70 -21.36 35.12
N GLU A 603 -41.77 -22.31 35.12
CA GLU A 603 -40.74 -22.44 36.17
C GLU A 603 -39.64 -21.38 36.05
N GLN A 604 -39.41 -20.85 34.83
CA GLN A 604 -38.48 -19.75 34.58
C GLN A 604 -39.24 -18.52 34.07
N PHE A 605 -38.80 -17.34 34.48
CA PHE A 605 -39.46 -16.08 34.16
C PHE A 605 -39.37 -15.71 32.67
N GLU A 606 -38.21 -15.94 32.04
CA GLU A 606 -37.91 -15.60 30.65
C GLU A 606 -38.79 -16.35 29.62
N ASP A 607 -39.19 -17.58 29.90
CA ASP A 607 -40.02 -18.40 28.99
C ASP A 607 -41.45 -17.87 28.83
N LEU A 608 -41.91 -17.03 29.77
CA LEU A 608 -43.24 -16.43 29.69
C LEU A 608 -43.38 -15.52 28.48
N TRP A 609 -42.28 -14.91 28.01
CA TRP A 609 -42.28 -13.91 26.94
C TRP A 609 -42.92 -14.42 25.64
N LEU A 610 -42.36 -15.48 25.05
CA LEU A 610 -42.74 -15.94 23.71
C LEU A 610 -44.21 -16.35 23.65
N ILE A 611 -44.68 -17.11 24.63
CA ILE A 611 -46.08 -17.57 24.71
C ILE A 611 -47.02 -16.39 24.97
N THR A 612 -46.60 -15.43 25.79
CA THR A 612 -47.39 -14.23 26.08
C THR A 612 -47.55 -13.34 24.84
N ASN A 613 -46.45 -13.10 24.11
CA ASN A 613 -46.47 -12.33 22.87
C ASN A 613 -47.32 -13.02 21.81
N GLU A 614 -47.14 -14.32 21.63
CA GLU A 614 -47.91 -15.12 20.67
C GLU A 614 -49.40 -15.13 21.00
N LEU A 615 -49.77 -15.24 22.29
CA LEU A 615 -51.15 -15.15 22.75
C LEU A 615 -51.79 -13.80 22.35
N ILE A 616 -51.12 -12.68 22.63
CA ILE A 616 -51.66 -11.35 22.32
C ILE A 616 -51.85 -11.20 20.81
N LEU A 617 -50.86 -11.61 20.01
CA LEU A 617 -50.90 -11.50 18.56
C LEU A 617 -52.02 -12.35 17.96
N ARG A 618 -52.17 -13.60 18.40
CA ARG A 618 -53.26 -14.48 17.94
C ARG A 618 -54.64 -14.02 18.39
N LEU A 619 -54.76 -13.42 19.58
CA LEU A 619 -56.00 -12.81 20.04
C LEU A 619 -56.38 -11.60 19.18
N GLN A 620 -55.41 -10.73 18.86
CA GLN A 620 -55.62 -9.59 17.96
C GLN A 620 -56.07 -10.05 16.58
N GLU A 621 -55.36 -11.01 15.97
CA GLU A 621 -55.74 -11.58 14.66
C GLU A 621 -57.12 -12.22 14.68
N HIS A 622 -57.46 -12.94 15.76
CA HIS A 622 -58.76 -13.59 15.90
C HIS A 622 -59.89 -12.56 15.98
N PHE A 623 -59.76 -11.53 16.82
CA PHE A 623 -60.78 -10.48 16.94
C PHE A 623 -60.84 -9.57 15.72
N GLU A 624 -59.74 -9.34 15.03
CA GLU A 624 -59.70 -8.63 13.75
C GLU A 624 -60.46 -9.41 12.66
N LYS A 625 -60.25 -10.72 12.57
CA LYS A 625 -61.03 -11.61 11.66
C LYS A 625 -62.53 -11.62 12.00
N GLN A 626 -62.89 -11.41 13.27
CA GLN A 626 -64.28 -11.25 13.70
C GLN A 626 -64.84 -9.82 13.50
N GLY A 627 -64.03 -8.88 12.99
CA GLY A 627 -64.44 -7.48 12.78
C GLY A 627 -64.50 -6.63 14.06
N THR A 628 -63.94 -7.11 15.17
CA THR A 628 -63.96 -6.43 16.46
C THR A 628 -62.76 -5.50 16.60
N LYS A 629 -62.96 -4.19 16.40
CA LYS A 629 -61.89 -3.18 16.43
C LYS A 629 -61.52 -2.68 17.84
N ASP A 630 -62.36 -2.92 18.85
CA ASP A 630 -62.20 -2.41 20.21
C ASP A 630 -61.48 -3.39 21.16
N PHE A 631 -60.84 -4.45 20.65
CA PHE A 631 -60.11 -5.41 21.48
C PHE A 631 -58.90 -4.76 22.17
N SER A 632 -58.78 -4.94 23.48
CA SER A 632 -57.65 -4.46 24.27
C SER A 632 -57.22 -5.47 25.33
N CYS A 633 -55.90 -5.56 25.50
CA CYS A 633 -55.26 -6.27 26.60
C CYS A 633 -54.81 -5.24 27.64
N SER A 634 -54.90 -5.61 28.91
CA SER A 634 -54.40 -4.81 30.04
C SER A 634 -53.73 -5.70 31.06
N PHE A 635 -52.77 -5.13 31.79
CA PHE A 635 -52.08 -5.81 32.86
C PHE A 635 -52.32 -5.05 34.16
N SER A 636 -53.03 -5.67 35.10
CA SER A 636 -53.38 -5.08 36.39
C SER A 636 -52.44 -5.48 37.54
N GLY A 637 -51.47 -6.37 37.28
CA GLY A 637 -50.50 -6.82 38.26
C GLY A 637 -49.37 -5.83 38.53
N CYS A 638 -48.58 -6.11 39.58
CA CYS A 638 -47.30 -5.43 39.76
C CYS A 638 -46.32 -5.91 38.70
N VAL A 639 -45.52 -5.00 38.15
CA VAL A 639 -44.46 -5.34 37.20
C VAL A 639 -43.40 -6.20 37.94
N PRO A 640 -43.05 -7.41 37.45
CA PRO A 640 -42.17 -8.36 38.13
C PRO A 640 -40.69 -7.93 38.06
N LEU A 641 -40.35 -6.88 38.82
CA LEU A 641 -39.00 -6.31 38.83
C LEU A 641 -38.00 -7.19 39.57
N GLN A 642 -38.42 -7.96 40.58
CA GLN A 642 -37.50 -8.75 41.39
C GLN A 642 -36.90 -9.90 40.58
N GLU A 643 -37.75 -10.68 39.91
CA GLU A 643 -37.34 -11.78 39.04
C GLU A 643 -36.48 -11.28 37.88
N TYR A 644 -36.83 -10.11 37.34
CA TYR A 644 -36.05 -9.46 36.29
C TYR A 644 -34.65 -9.03 36.79
N PHE A 645 -34.55 -8.52 38.01
CA PHE A 645 -33.26 -8.10 38.58
C PHE A 645 -32.33 -9.27 38.89
N GLU A 646 -32.86 -10.46 39.18
CA GLU A 646 -32.05 -11.68 39.33
C GLU A 646 -31.36 -12.07 38.00
N LEU A 647 -32.04 -11.92 36.86
CA LEU A 647 -31.46 -12.16 35.55
C LEU A 647 -30.38 -11.12 35.19
N ILE A 648 -30.60 -9.84 35.55
CA ILE A 648 -29.58 -8.79 35.37
C ILE A 648 -28.32 -9.10 36.19
N ASP A 649 -28.48 -9.54 37.44
CA ASP A 649 -27.34 -9.89 38.29
C ASP A 649 -26.57 -11.08 37.75
N HIS A 650 -27.27 -12.14 37.34
CA HIS A 650 -26.65 -13.33 36.78
C HIS A 650 -25.83 -13.00 35.52
N HIS A 651 -26.42 -12.19 34.64
CA HIS A 651 -25.75 -11.71 33.44
C HIS A 651 -24.47 -10.91 33.77
N PHE A 652 -24.59 -9.94 34.69
CA PHE A 652 -23.47 -9.11 35.09
C PHE A 652 -22.35 -9.92 35.79
N GLU A 653 -22.70 -10.92 36.59
CA GLU A 653 -21.74 -11.84 37.21
C GLU A 653 -20.92 -12.61 36.17
N LEU A 654 -21.57 -13.14 35.12
CA LEU A 654 -20.89 -13.79 34.00
C LEU A 654 -19.98 -12.82 33.24
N ARG A 655 -20.40 -11.56 33.07
CA ARG A 655 -19.60 -10.51 32.44
C ARG A 655 -18.33 -10.20 33.26
N ILE A 656 -18.46 -10.06 34.58
CA ILE A 656 -17.34 -9.86 35.50
C ILE A 656 -16.41 -11.08 35.56
N ASN A 657 -16.96 -12.30 35.50
CA ASN A 657 -16.16 -13.51 35.44
C ASN A 657 -15.36 -13.61 34.12
N GLY A 658 -15.98 -13.26 32.99
CA GLY A 658 -15.31 -13.17 31.69
C GLY A 658 -14.12 -12.22 31.74
N LYS A 659 -14.32 -11.01 32.29
CA LYS A 659 -13.24 -10.03 32.46
C LYS A 659 -12.08 -10.55 33.34
N LYS A 660 -12.38 -11.24 34.45
CA LYS A 660 -11.35 -11.84 35.32
C LYS A 660 -10.56 -12.92 34.60
N LEU A 661 -11.22 -13.75 33.79
CA LEU A 661 -10.57 -14.78 33.00
C LEU A 661 -9.68 -14.17 31.91
N GLU A 662 -10.13 -13.12 31.23
CA GLU A 662 -9.36 -12.38 30.24
C GLU A 662 -8.10 -11.72 30.85
N GLU A 663 -8.23 -11.10 32.03
CA GLU A 663 -7.09 -10.54 32.77
C GLU A 663 -6.06 -11.63 33.11
N LEU A 664 -6.52 -12.79 33.59
CA LEU A 664 -5.65 -13.93 33.90
C LEU A 664 -4.99 -14.52 32.64
N LEU A 665 -5.72 -14.62 31.53
CA LEU A 665 -5.16 -15.05 30.24
C LEU A 665 -4.11 -14.06 29.75
N SER A 666 -4.36 -12.76 29.89
CA SER A 666 -3.41 -11.70 29.53
C SER A 666 -2.09 -11.84 30.32
N GLU A 667 -2.16 -12.06 31.63
CA GLU A 667 -0.98 -12.33 32.45
C GLU A 667 -0.21 -13.57 31.99
N ARG A 668 -0.92 -14.68 31.70
CA ARG A 668 -0.29 -15.92 31.19
C ARG A 668 0.31 -15.75 29.81
N ALA A 669 -0.32 -14.97 28.94
CA ALA A 669 0.20 -14.65 27.61
C ALA A 669 1.47 -13.78 27.70
N VAL A 670 1.53 -12.81 28.63
CA VAL A 670 2.74 -12.04 28.91
C VAL A 670 3.86 -12.94 29.41
N GLN A 671 3.57 -13.86 30.34
CA GLN A 671 4.52 -14.86 30.81
C GLN A 671 5.03 -15.75 29.66
N PHE A 672 4.12 -16.25 28.82
CA PHE A 672 4.44 -17.09 27.66
C PHE A 672 5.39 -16.38 26.70
N ARG A 673 5.08 -15.12 26.35
CA ARG A 673 5.92 -14.28 25.49
C ARG A 673 7.28 -13.99 26.13
N ALA A 674 7.35 -13.79 27.44
CA ALA A 674 8.61 -13.57 28.15
C ALA A 674 9.52 -14.83 28.07
N ILE A 675 8.95 -16.02 28.26
CA ILE A 675 9.67 -17.29 28.12
C ILE A 675 10.17 -17.49 26.69
N GLN A 676 9.32 -17.25 25.68
CA GLN A 676 9.70 -17.34 24.27
C GLN A 676 10.83 -16.37 23.90
N ARG A 677 10.78 -15.10 24.35
CA ARG A 677 11.87 -14.13 24.15
C ARG A 677 13.17 -14.60 24.77
N ARG A 678 13.11 -15.24 25.95
CA ARG A 678 14.30 -15.80 26.62
C ARG A 678 14.88 -16.97 25.84
N LEU A 679 14.02 -17.87 25.33
CA LEU A 679 14.41 -18.97 24.46
C LEU A 679 15.05 -18.47 23.15
N LEU A 680 14.45 -17.49 22.45
CA LEU A 680 15.02 -16.91 21.23
C LEU A 680 16.39 -16.27 21.47
N THR A 681 16.60 -15.63 22.62
CA THR A 681 17.91 -15.08 23.00
C THR A 681 18.94 -16.19 23.19
N ARG A 682 18.54 -17.31 23.83
CA ARG A 682 19.39 -18.49 24.01
C ARG A 682 19.70 -19.19 22.69
N PHE A 683 18.75 -19.25 21.75
CA PHE A 683 18.96 -19.87 20.43
C PHE A 683 19.84 -19.05 19.47
N ARG A 684 19.93 -17.72 19.66
CA ARG A 684 20.85 -16.87 18.88
C ARG A 684 22.31 -16.97 19.34
N ASP A 685 22.52 -17.45 20.57
CA ASP A 685 23.87 -17.61 21.12
C ASP A 685 24.61 -18.71 20.34
N LYS A 686 25.81 -18.41 19.84
CA LYS A 686 26.66 -19.41 19.17
C LYS A 686 27.19 -20.46 20.15
N THR A 687 27.21 -20.14 21.45
CA THR A 687 27.55 -21.10 22.50
C THR A 687 26.29 -21.84 22.99
N PRO A 688 26.28 -23.18 22.97
CA PRO A 688 25.13 -23.95 23.43
C PRO A 688 24.95 -23.77 24.95
N ALA A 689 24.04 -22.88 25.34
CA ALA A 689 23.61 -22.74 26.72
C ALA A 689 22.47 -23.74 27.01
N PRO A 690 22.52 -24.52 28.12
CA PRO A 690 21.42 -25.38 28.49
C PRO A 690 20.15 -24.54 28.66
N LEU A 691 19.02 -25.06 28.17
CA LEU A 691 17.74 -24.35 28.23
C LEU A 691 17.22 -24.19 29.66
N GLN A 692 17.84 -24.84 30.67
CA GLN A 692 17.49 -24.72 32.09
C GLN A 692 15.99 -24.88 32.34
N HIS A 693 15.37 -25.91 31.77
CA HIS A 693 13.93 -26.21 31.89
C HIS A 693 12.99 -25.10 31.37
N LEU A 694 13.50 -24.13 30.59
CA LEU A 694 12.65 -23.11 29.95
C LEU A 694 11.65 -23.73 28.96
N ASP A 695 11.98 -24.87 28.36
CA ASP A 695 11.09 -25.68 27.52
C ASP A 695 9.93 -26.29 28.33
N THR A 696 10.23 -26.85 29.51
CA THR A 696 9.21 -27.39 30.43
C THR A 696 8.31 -26.29 30.97
N LEU A 697 8.88 -25.12 31.29
CA LEU A 697 8.13 -23.95 31.70
C LEU A 697 7.24 -23.43 30.57
N LEU A 698 7.72 -23.45 29.32
CA LEU A 698 6.94 -23.05 28.14
C LEU A 698 5.72 -23.97 27.96
N ASP A 699 5.88 -25.28 28.06
CA ASP A 699 4.76 -26.25 27.96
C ASP A 699 3.75 -26.07 29.10
N GLY A 700 4.24 -25.83 30.33
CA GLY A 700 3.37 -25.55 31.48
C GLY A 700 2.56 -24.26 31.32
N THR A 701 3.16 -23.19 30.80
CA THR A 701 2.46 -21.93 30.52
C THR A 701 1.53 -22.08 29.31
N TYR A 702 1.92 -22.83 28.28
CA TYR A 702 1.06 -23.14 27.13
C TYR A 702 -0.23 -23.83 27.55
N LYS A 703 -0.14 -24.89 28.37
CA LYS A 703 -1.32 -25.60 28.90
C LYS A 703 -2.25 -24.68 29.70
N GLN A 704 -1.70 -23.74 30.48
CA GLN A 704 -2.50 -22.74 31.19
C GLN A 704 -3.20 -21.77 30.25
N VAL A 705 -2.52 -21.33 29.18
CA VAL A 705 -3.11 -20.45 28.15
C VAL A 705 -4.28 -21.15 27.45
N ILE A 706 -4.12 -22.42 27.05
CA ILE A 706 -5.21 -23.20 26.43
C ILE A 706 -6.37 -23.40 27.41
N ALA A 707 -6.11 -23.83 28.64
CA ALA A 707 -7.17 -24.05 29.63
C ALA A 707 -7.96 -22.77 29.95
N LEU A 708 -7.31 -21.61 29.94
CA LEU A 708 -7.98 -20.31 30.12
C LEU A 708 -8.76 -19.90 28.87
N ALA A 709 -8.27 -20.20 27.67
CA ALA A 709 -9.01 -19.96 26.43
C ALA A 709 -10.32 -20.77 26.39
N ASP A 710 -10.24 -22.07 26.70
CA ASP A 710 -11.42 -22.95 26.78
C ASP A 710 -12.44 -22.44 27.82
N ALA A 711 -11.95 -22.00 28.99
CA ALA A 711 -12.80 -21.45 30.05
C ALA A 711 -13.45 -20.11 29.66
N ILE A 712 -12.77 -19.28 28.86
CA ILE A 712 -13.33 -18.02 28.33
C ILE A 712 -14.43 -18.33 27.32
N GLU A 713 -14.21 -19.26 26.39
CA GLU A 713 -15.23 -19.70 25.43
C GLU A 713 -16.47 -20.24 26.14
N GLU A 714 -16.30 -21.09 27.16
CA GLU A 714 -17.41 -21.60 27.97
C GLU A 714 -18.16 -20.46 28.68
N ASN A 715 -17.44 -19.47 29.23
CA ASN A 715 -18.08 -18.31 29.86
C ASN A 715 -18.81 -17.43 28.84
N GLN A 716 -18.28 -17.25 27.63
CA GLN A 716 -18.91 -16.50 26.54
C GLN A 716 -20.19 -17.18 26.07
N ASP A 717 -20.21 -18.50 25.92
CA ASP A 717 -21.41 -19.25 25.55
C ASP A 717 -22.50 -19.15 26.62
N ARG A 718 -22.12 -19.22 27.91
CA ARG A 718 -23.05 -18.99 29.03
C ARG A 718 -23.54 -17.55 29.08
N LEU A 719 -22.68 -16.57 28.80
CA LEU A 719 -23.06 -15.16 28.72
C LEU A 719 -24.08 -14.94 27.61
N LEU A 720 -23.87 -15.51 26.42
CA LEU A 720 -24.82 -15.42 25.30
C LEU A 720 -26.18 -16.05 25.63
N GLN A 721 -26.18 -17.20 26.33
CA GLN A 721 -27.41 -17.83 26.82
C GLN A 721 -28.13 -16.93 27.83
N SER A 722 -27.40 -16.43 28.84
CA SER A 722 -27.94 -15.51 29.85
C SER A 722 -28.46 -14.22 29.22
N PHE A 723 -27.81 -13.72 28.17
CA PHE A 723 -28.21 -12.51 27.46
C PHE A 723 -29.50 -12.72 26.68
N SER A 724 -29.69 -13.89 26.04
CA SER A 724 -30.94 -14.23 25.38
C SER A 724 -32.12 -14.35 26.36
N GLY A 725 -31.87 -14.95 27.53
CA GLY A 725 -32.82 -14.97 28.65
C GLY A 725 -33.17 -13.56 29.16
N LEU A 726 -32.15 -12.72 29.37
CA LEU A 726 -32.31 -11.33 29.77
C LEU A 726 -33.08 -10.51 28.73
N LYS A 727 -32.80 -10.66 27.43
CA LYS A 727 -33.59 -10.02 26.37
C LYS A 727 -35.04 -10.46 26.42
N SER A 728 -35.33 -11.75 26.55
CA SER A 728 -36.69 -12.28 26.65
C SER A 728 -37.44 -11.67 27.84
N ALA A 729 -36.80 -11.63 29.00
CA ALA A 729 -37.34 -10.99 30.19
C ALA A 729 -37.54 -9.47 30.03
N THR A 730 -36.63 -8.80 29.32
CA THR A 730 -36.71 -7.37 29.00
C THR A 730 -37.88 -7.06 28.05
N HIS A 731 -38.05 -7.85 26.99
CA HIS A 731 -39.19 -7.75 26.10
C HIS A 731 -40.51 -7.95 26.85
N LEU A 732 -40.58 -8.96 27.72
CA LEU A 732 -41.72 -9.18 28.59
C LEU A 732 -41.99 -7.96 29.48
N LEU A 733 -40.96 -7.41 30.11
CA LEU A 733 -41.08 -6.21 30.94
C LEU A 733 -41.66 -5.02 30.16
N ILE A 734 -41.13 -4.74 28.96
CA ILE A 734 -41.60 -3.64 28.09
C ILE A 734 -43.07 -3.85 27.72
N LEU A 735 -43.46 -5.08 27.34
CA LEU A 735 -44.84 -5.42 27.04
C LEU A 735 -45.75 -5.20 28.26
N LEU A 736 -45.33 -5.63 29.45
CA LEU A 736 -46.10 -5.41 30.67
C LEU A 736 -46.26 -3.93 31.00
N ILE A 737 -45.20 -3.13 30.86
CA ILE A 737 -45.26 -1.67 31.05
C ILE A 737 -46.22 -1.03 30.02
N ARG A 738 -46.16 -1.46 28.75
CA ARG A 738 -47.07 -1.01 27.68
C ARG A 738 -48.53 -1.31 28.04
N LEU A 739 -48.83 -2.54 28.48
CA LEU A 739 -50.18 -2.97 28.85
C LEU A 739 -50.69 -2.35 30.16
N TRP A 740 -49.78 -2.04 31.08
CA TRP A 740 -50.07 -1.43 32.37
C TRP A 740 -50.39 0.06 32.24
N GLN A 741 -49.56 0.82 31.51
CA GLN A 741 -49.69 2.28 31.36
C GLN A 741 -50.40 2.72 30.08
N ARG A 742 -50.79 1.77 29.20
CA ARG A 742 -51.39 2.02 27.88
C ARG A 742 -50.54 2.97 27.03
N LEU A 743 -49.26 2.62 26.87
CA LEU A 743 -48.31 3.41 26.09
C LEU A 743 -48.64 3.38 24.60
N SER A 744 -48.33 4.47 23.88
CA SER A 744 -48.43 4.52 22.41
C SER A 744 -47.36 3.67 21.74
N ALA A 745 -47.52 3.40 20.44
CA ALA A 745 -46.52 2.68 19.66
C ALA A 745 -45.15 3.39 19.70
N ASP A 746 -45.13 4.72 19.52
CA ASP A 746 -43.90 5.51 19.57
C ASP A 746 -43.22 5.44 20.95
N GLN A 747 -43.99 5.49 22.04
CA GLN A 747 -43.45 5.35 23.38
C GLN A 747 -42.91 3.95 23.66
N THR A 748 -43.54 2.93 23.09
CA THR A 748 -43.05 1.55 23.16
C THR A 748 -41.75 1.43 22.37
N ALA A 749 -41.66 2.02 21.18
CA ALA A 749 -40.44 2.02 20.37
C ALA A 749 -39.28 2.74 21.09
N ILE A 750 -39.54 3.83 21.82
CA ILE A 750 -38.53 4.49 22.66
C ILE A 750 -38.04 3.56 23.77
N LEU A 751 -38.94 2.82 24.42
CA LEU A 751 -38.57 1.84 25.44
C LEU A 751 -37.79 0.67 24.86
N GLU A 752 -38.23 0.12 23.73
CA GLU A 752 -37.51 -0.95 23.01
C GLU A 752 -36.10 -0.48 22.65
N ALA A 753 -35.94 0.72 22.10
CA ALA A 753 -34.62 1.27 21.79
C ALA A 753 -33.74 1.50 23.04
N ALA A 754 -34.33 1.89 24.17
CA ALA A 754 -33.60 2.17 25.41
C ALA A 754 -33.16 0.90 26.16
N PHE A 755 -33.99 -0.14 26.16
CA PHE A 755 -33.76 -1.38 26.91
C PHE A 755 -33.14 -2.51 26.07
N LEU A 756 -33.30 -2.48 24.75
CA LEU A 756 -32.76 -3.49 23.83
C LEU A 756 -31.81 -2.84 22.79
N PRO A 757 -30.75 -2.14 23.24
CA PRO A 757 -29.87 -1.40 22.33
C PRO A 757 -28.94 -2.31 21.52
N LEU A 758 -28.60 -3.49 22.04
CA LEU A 758 -27.52 -4.34 21.54
C LEU A 758 -28.02 -5.71 21.11
N GLN A 759 -27.39 -6.25 20.05
CA GLN A 759 -27.65 -7.61 19.60
C GLN A 759 -26.83 -8.65 20.36
N GLU A 760 -25.63 -8.28 20.78
CA GLU A 760 -24.69 -9.10 21.55
C GLU A 760 -23.84 -8.16 22.42
N ASP A 761 -23.39 -8.64 23.58
CA ASP A 761 -22.43 -7.90 24.39
C ASP A 761 -21.03 -7.98 23.78
N THR A 762 -20.40 -6.83 23.64
CA THR A 762 -18.99 -6.74 23.28
C THR A 762 -18.14 -6.51 24.52
N GLN A 763 -16.84 -6.76 24.42
CA GLN A 763 -15.91 -6.50 25.54
C GLN A 763 -15.95 -5.04 25.99
N GLU A 764 -16.10 -4.11 25.05
CA GLU A 764 -16.11 -2.67 25.32
C GLU A 764 -17.49 -2.14 25.71
N LEU A 765 -18.54 -2.67 25.09
CA LEU A 765 -19.92 -2.20 25.25
C LEU A 765 -20.83 -3.36 25.65
N GLY A 766 -21.30 -3.30 26.88
CA GLY A 766 -22.29 -4.21 27.44
C GLY A 766 -23.67 -3.58 27.60
N TRP A 767 -24.65 -4.44 27.84
CA TRP A 767 -26.05 -4.09 28.06
C TRP A 767 -26.24 -3.17 29.27
N GLU A 768 -25.58 -3.42 30.40
CA GLU A 768 -25.83 -2.68 31.64
C GLU A 768 -25.50 -1.19 31.51
N GLU A 769 -24.33 -0.84 30.96
CA GLU A 769 -23.92 0.55 30.81
C GLU A 769 -24.74 1.31 29.76
N THR A 770 -25.16 0.62 28.69
CA THR A 770 -25.94 1.25 27.62
C THR A 770 -27.38 1.51 28.06
N VAL A 771 -27.99 0.54 28.75
CA VAL A 771 -29.34 0.69 29.30
C VAL A 771 -29.34 1.70 30.47
N ASP A 772 -28.35 1.70 31.37
CA ASP A 772 -28.25 2.72 32.42
C ASP A 772 -28.12 4.12 31.81
N ALA A 773 -27.28 4.30 30.78
CA ALA A 773 -27.11 5.58 30.10
C ALA A 773 -28.40 6.05 29.40
N ALA A 774 -29.09 5.15 28.69
CA ALA A 774 -30.35 5.45 28.00
C ALA A 774 -31.46 5.81 29.00
N ILE A 775 -31.64 5.01 30.06
CA ILE A 775 -32.64 5.28 31.09
C ILE A 775 -32.29 6.55 31.86
N ALA A 776 -31.02 6.77 32.20
CA ALA A 776 -30.59 8.00 32.87
C ALA A 776 -30.90 9.24 32.01
N TYR A 777 -30.69 9.16 30.69
CA TYR A 777 -31.04 10.22 29.76
C TYR A 777 -32.56 10.46 29.71
N LEU A 778 -33.37 9.40 29.54
CA LEU A 778 -34.83 9.50 29.54
C LEU A 778 -35.36 10.07 30.86
N LEU A 779 -34.83 9.63 32.00
CA LEU A 779 -35.16 10.17 33.32
C LEU A 779 -34.78 11.65 33.43
N LYS A 780 -33.66 12.07 32.83
CA LYS A 780 -33.14 13.44 32.86
C LYS A 780 -33.97 14.39 32.02
N THR A 781 -34.29 14.01 30.78
CA THR A 781 -34.94 14.88 29.78
C THR A 781 -36.46 14.79 29.77
N CYS A 782 -37.04 13.61 30.01
CA CYS A 782 -38.49 13.41 29.88
C CYS A 782 -39.24 13.45 31.21
N LEU A 783 -38.62 12.98 32.30
CA LEU A 783 -39.36 12.64 33.52
C LEU A 783 -38.89 13.38 34.79
N SER A 784 -37.78 14.12 34.75
CA SER A 784 -37.27 14.85 35.93
C SER A 784 -37.93 16.22 36.06
N LYS A 785 -38.36 16.57 37.28
CA LYS A 785 -38.86 17.92 37.62
C LYS A 785 -37.80 18.81 38.25
N SER A 786 -36.64 18.28 38.66
CA SER A 786 -35.63 19.01 39.43
C SER A 786 -34.27 18.97 38.75
N SER A 787 -33.69 20.15 38.52
CA SER A 787 -32.31 20.32 38.04
C SER A 787 -31.27 19.71 38.99
N LYS A 788 -31.55 19.65 40.30
CA LYS A 788 -30.63 19.06 41.29
C LYS A 788 -30.51 17.55 41.14
N GLU A 789 -31.60 16.88 40.79
CA GLU A 789 -31.63 15.44 40.53
C GLU A 789 -30.94 15.09 39.19
N GLN A 790 -31.10 15.98 38.18
CA GLN A 790 -30.46 15.84 36.88
C GLN A 790 -28.93 15.86 36.94
N ALA A 791 -28.35 16.58 37.90
CA ALA A 791 -26.89 16.74 38.01
C ALA A 791 -26.20 15.65 38.85
N LEU A 792 -26.87 15.13 39.89
CA LEU A 792 -26.20 14.29 40.90
C LEU A 792 -26.35 12.78 40.66
N ASN A 793 -27.47 12.31 40.10
CA ASN A 793 -27.80 10.89 40.09
C ASN A 793 -27.96 10.26 38.68
N LEU A 794 -27.90 11.09 37.63
CA LEU A 794 -28.21 10.70 36.25
C LEU A 794 -27.01 10.95 35.32
N SER A 795 -25.87 10.29 35.58
CA SER A 795 -24.69 10.36 34.71
C SER A 795 -24.74 9.33 33.58
N SER A 796 -24.64 9.73 32.33
CA SER A 796 -24.60 8.81 31.18
C SER A 796 -23.16 8.33 30.90
N GLN A 797 -22.64 7.41 31.71
CA GLN A 797 -21.30 6.83 31.52
C GLN A 797 -21.41 5.47 30.82
N LEU A 798 -20.61 5.26 29.78
CA LEU A 798 -20.52 4.01 29.01
C LEU A 798 -19.26 3.22 29.43
N ASN A 799 -19.18 2.87 30.71
CA ASN A 799 -18.10 2.03 31.24
C ASN A 799 -18.73 0.91 32.06
N ILE A 800 -18.07 -0.27 32.10
CA ILE A 800 -18.53 -1.38 32.92
C ILE A 800 -18.78 -0.93 34.37
N PRO A 801 -20.03 -1.05 34.86
CA PRO A 801 -20.35 -0.60 36.21
C PRO A 801 -19.64 -1.49 37.25
N LYS A 802 -19.54 -1.01 38.49
CA LYS A 802 -19.00 -1.82 39.60
C LYS A 802 -20.00 -2.83 40.14
N ASP A 803 -21.28 -2.45 40.09
CA ASP A 803 -22.43 -3.25 40.50
C ASP A 803 -23.67 -2.84 39.69
N THR A 804 -24.71 -3.66 39.75
CA THR A 804 -26.00 -3.43 39.07
C THR A 804 -26.94 -2.52 39.87
N SER A 805 -26.54 -2.04 41.05
CA SER A 805 -27.44 -1.37 42.00
C SER A 805 -28.01 -0.07 41.44
N ARG A 806 -27.20 0.64 40.66
CA ARG A 806 -27.57 1.89 40.01
C ARG A 806 -28.61 1.68 38.91
N LEU A 807 -28.36 0.72 38.01
CA LEU A 807 -29.26 0.35 36.94
C LEU A 807 -30.64 -0.07 37.49
N LYS A 808 -30.66 -0.94 38.51
CA LYS A 808 -31.91 -1.35 39.17
C LYS A 808 -32.68 -0.16 39.75
N LYS A 809 -32.00 0.76 40.43
CA LYS A 809 -32.62 1.99 40.96
C LYS A 809 -33.22 2.84 39.83
N HIS A 810 -32.52 2.98 38.71
CA HIS A 810 -32.99 3.75 37.55
C HIS A 810 -34.21 3.09 36.89
N ILE A 811 -34.23 1.76 36.75
CA ILE A 811 -35.38 0.99 36.23
C ILE A 811 -36.60 1.13 37.15
N THR A 812 -36.43 0.96 38.46
CA THR A 812 -37.52 1.17 39.43
C THR A 812 -38.05 2.59 39.37
N LEU A 813 -37.15 3.59 39.33
CA LEU A 813 -37.53 5.00 39.24
C LEU A 813 -38.27 5.32 37.93
N LEU A 814 -37.88 4.71 36.81
CA LEU A 814 -38.58 4.84 35.54
C LEU A 814 -40.01 4.28 35.65
N CYS A 815 -40.17 3.08 36.17
CA CYS A 815 -41.49 2.46 36.36
C CYS A 815 -42.38 3.31 37.28
N ASP A 816 -41.85 3.81 38.40
CA ASP A 816 -42.56 4.67 39.34
C ASP A 816 -43.00 6.00 38.71
N ARG A 817 -42.16 6.61 37.87
CA ARG A 817 -42.48 7.89 37.21
C ARG A 817 -43.50 7.70 36.08
N LEU A 818 -43.45 6.59 35.35
CA LEU A 818 -44.48 6.22 34.39
C LEU A 818 -45.83 5.98 35.11
N ALA A 819 -45.81 5.32 36.27
CA ALA A 819 -46.99 5.11 37.11
C ALA A 819 -47.65 6.41 37.59
N LYS A 820 -46.84 7.45 37.82
CA LYS A 820 -47.28 8.80 38.22
C LYS A 820 -47.76 9.66 37.03
N GLY A 821 -47.95 9.07 35.85
CA GLY A 821 -48.45 9.75 34.66
C GLY A 821 -47.36 10.34 33.76
N GLY A 822 -46.08 10.05 34.02
CA GLY A 822 -44.98 10.41 33.13
C GLY A 822 -45.15 9.83 31.72
N ARG A 823 -44.66 10.55 30.70
CA ARG A 823 -44.71 10.15 29.30
C ARG A 823 -43.34 10.34 28.66
N LEU A 824 -43.03 9.54 27.65
CA LEU A 824 -41.73 9.52 26.98
C LEU A 824 -41.82 10.32 25.67
N CYS A 825 -40.81 11.15 25.40
CA CYS A 825 -40.70 11.95 24.18
C CYS A 825 -39.22 12.07 23.77
N VAL A 826 -38.92 11.99 22.47
CA VAL A 826 -37.59 12.35 21.94
C VAL A 826 -37.68 13.79 21.46
N SER A 827 -37.18 14.74 22.25
CA SER A 827 -37.20 16.15 21.88
C SER A 827 -35.99 16.51 21.01
N THR A 828 -36.22 16.70 19.72
CA THR A 828 -35.40 17.63 18.90
C THR A 828 -35.95 19.06 18.93
N ASP A 829 -37.18 19.29 19.42
CA ASP A 829 -37.88 20.59 19.30
C ASP A 829 -38.28 21.29 20.63
N ALA A 830 -37.91 20.78 21.81
CA ALA A 830 -38.37 21.35 23.09
C ALA A 830 -37.51 22.51 23.66
N ALA A 831 -36.67 23.15 22.82
CA ALA A 831 -35.89 24.34 23.17
C ALA A 831 -36.49 25.65 22.63
N ALA A 832 -37.82 25.70 22.42
CA ALA A 832 -38.54 26.95 22.21
C ALA A 832 -39.66 27.06 23.27
N PRO A 833 -39.67 28.11 24.12
CA PRO A 833 -40.81 28.34 24.99
C PRO A 833 -42.04 28.60 24.13
N GLN A 834 -43.13 27.88 24.40
CA GLN A 834 -44.44 28.15 23.80
C GLN A 834 -44.85 29.59 24.14
N ALA A 835 -44.66 30.50 23.17
CA ALA A 835 -45.16 31.85 23.26
C ALA A 835 -46.66 31.83 22.94
N MET A 836 -47.48 32.12 23.95
CA MET A 836 -48.90 32.43 23.79
C MET A 836 -49.06 33.55 22.75
N VAL A 837 -49.82 33.25 21.70
CA VAL A 837 -50.22 34.20 20.65
C VAL A 837 -51.21 35.21 21.24
N VAL A 838 -50.83 36.49 21.25
CA VAL A 838 -51.74 37.63 21.35
C VAL A 838 -51.57 38.46 20.07
N PRO A 839 -52.64 38.77 19.32
CA PRO A 839 -52.53 39.45 18.04
C PRO A 839 -52.37 40.96 18.26
N GLY A 840 -51.25 41.53 17.84
CA GLY A 840 -51.02 42.97 17.88
C GLY A 840 -49.76 43.32 17.10
N GLY A 841 -49.93 43.96 15.94
CA GLY A 841 -48.90 44.15 14.94
C GLY A 841 -47.74 45.06 15.33
N CYS A 842 -46.56 44.74 14.81
CA CYS A 842 -45.55 45.71 14.36
C CYS A 842 -44.63 45.01 13.34
N THR A 843 -44.40 45.72 12.25
CA THR A 843 -43.66 45.36 11.02
C THR A 843 -42.14 45.19 11.24
N PRO A 844 -41.45 44.31 10.49
CA PRO A 844 -39.99 44.21 10.55
C PRO A 844 -39.33 45.27 9.63
N ILE A 845 -38.26 45.88 10.12
CA ILE A 845 -37.40 46.81 9.37
C ILE A 845 -36.45 45.98 8.48
N PRO A 846 -36.30 46.30 7.19
CA PRO A 846 -35.34 45.65 6.31
C PRO A 846 -33.98 46.37 6.37
N GLU A 847 -32.89 45.63 6.56
CA GLU A 847 -31.54 46.15 6.30
C GLU A 847 -31.13 45.76 4.87
N SER A 848 -31.14 46.77 3.99
CA SER A 848 -30.30 46.83 2.80
C SER A 848 -29.39 48.04 2.90
N ASP A 849 -28.24 47.92 2.23
CA ASP A 849 -27.33 48.99 1.78
C ASP A 849 -26.28 49.50 2.80
N LEU A 850 -25.00 49.23 2.49
CA LEU A 850 -24.06 50.28 2.06
C LEU A 850 -22.65 49.70 1.75
N GLU A 851 -22.45 49.50 0.44
CA GLU A 851 -21.29 49.76 -0.42
C GLU A 851 -19.89 50.15 0.15
N GLU A 852 -18.91 49.45 -0.43
CA GLU A 852 -17.68 49.93 -1.09
C GLU A 852 -16.47 50.52 -0.32
N ARG A 853 -15.30 49.94 -0.71
CA ARG A 853 -13.91 50.45 -0.75
C ARG A 853 -13.07 50.35 0.52
N SER A 854 -12.11 49.43 0.52
CA SER A 854 -10.71 49.71 0.12
C SER A 854 -9.82 48.47 0.28
N LEU A 855 -8.89 48.32 -0.67
CA LEU A 855 -7.86 47.29 -0.74
C LEU A 855 -6.79 47.49 0.34
N ASP A 856 -6.31 46.37 0.88
CA ASP A 856 -4.89 46.00 1.13
C ASP A 856 -4.69 45.26 2.47
N ASP A 857 -3.85 44.23 2.38
CA ASP A 857 -3.22 43.45 3.45
C ASP A 857 -4.09 42.58 4.36
N SER A 858 -4.08 41.25 4.10
CA SER A 858 -3.70 40.20 5.08
C SER A 858 -4.07 38.79 4.59
N THR A 859 -3.19 38.16 3.79
CA THR A 859 -3.13 36.70 3.64
C THR A 859 -2.13 36.13 4.65
N GLU A 860 -2.54 36.09 5.91
CA GLU A 860 -2.03 35.16 6.94
C GLU A 860 -3.24 34.53 7.64
N LEU A 861 -3.10 33.27 8.10
CA LEU A 861 -4.13 32.36 8.66
C LEU A 861 -4.80 31.51 7.56
N PHE A 862 -4.50 30.23 7.31
CA PHE A 862 -4.31 29.11 8.22
C PHE A 862 -3.29 28.10 7.63
N THR A 863 -2.07 28.08 8.14
CA THR A 863 -1.12 26.96 8.01
C THR A 863 -0.60 26.61 9.40
N ASN A 864 -1.44 25.92 10.19
CA ASN A 864 -1.05 25.31 11.45
C ASN A 864 -1.54 23.86 11.51
N HIS A 865 -0.83 22.97 10.81
CA HIS A 865 -0.74 21.55 11.18
C HIS A 865 0.69 21.06 10.92
N LYS A 866 1.59 21.37 11.85
CA LYS A 866 2.84 20.65 12.07
C LYS A 866 2.93 20.26 13.55
N HIS A 867 3.28 18.99 13.75
CA HIS A 867 3.71 18.29 14.97
C HIS A 867 2.65 17.65 15.88
N LEU A 868 2.75 16.30 15.90
CA LEU A 868 2.40 15.27 16.91
C LEU A 868 1.63 14.15 16.16
N MET A 869 2.03 12.88 16.05
CA MET A 869 3.10 12.06 16.61
C MET A 869 3.15 10.71 15.83
N THR A 870 4.37 10.30 15.46
CA THR A 870 4.85 8.90 15.38
C THR A 870 4.20 7.91 14.38
N GLU A 871 4.74 7.84 13.16
CA GLU A 871 4.76 6.56 12.40
C GLU A 871 5.86 5.65 12.97
N PRO A 872 5.58 4.35 13.24
CA PRO A 872 6.61 3.42 13.67
C PRO A 872 7.50 3.01 12.47
N PRO A 873 8.76 2.63 12.71
CA PRO A 873 9.70 2.34 11.64
C PRO A 873 9.29 1.06 10.92
N MET A 874 9.21 1.12 9.58
CA MET A 874 9.27 -0.06 8.74
C MET A 874 10.53 -0.86 9.09
N PRO A 875 10.43 -2.15 9.48
CA PRO A 875 11.61 -2.97 9.64
C PRO A 875 12.14 -3.34 8.25
N GLU A 876 13.41 -3.03 8.01
CA GLU A 876 14.20 -3.64 6.96
C GLU A 876 14.06 -5.17 7.02
N VAL A 877 13.42 -5.74 6.00
CA VAL A 877 13.50 -7.16 5.70
C VAL A 877 14.92 -7.41 5.21
N SER A 878 15.77 -7.75 6.17
CA SER A 878 17.10 -8.28 5.92
C SER A 878 16.97 -9.63 5.22
N ALA A 879 17.66 -9.71 4.08
CA ALA A 879 17.88 -10.93 3.32
C ALA A 879 18.34 -12.09 4.23
N ARG A 880 17.60 -13.19 4.20
CA ARG A 880 18.11 -14.52 4.52
C ARG A 880 18.12 -15.34 3.24
N GLN A 881 19.33 -15.55 2.72
CA GLN A 881 19.66 -16.75 1.96
C GLN A 881 19.38 -17.99 2.81
N GLY A 882 18.90 -19.07 2.18
CA GLY A 882 19.03 -20.42 2.74
C GLY A 882 17.91 -21.40 2.41
N VAL A 883 17.93 -21.92 1.17
CA VAL A 883 17.73 -23.33 0.78
C VAL A 883 16.59 -24.12 1.44
N LEU A 884 15.58 -24.51 0.63
CA LEU A 884 14.84 -25.79 0.68
C LEU A 884 13.98 -25.94 -0.59
N GLU A 885 14.63 -26.25 -1.71
CA GLU A 885 14.30 -27.27 -2.73
C GLU A 885 15.54 -27.44 -3.63
#